data_AF-A0A7Y2MPF9-F1
#
_entry.id   AF-A0A7Y2MPF9-F1
#
_cell.length_a   1.000
_cell.length_b   1.000
_cell.length_c   1.000
_cell.angle_alpha   90.00
_cell.angle_beta   90.00
_cell.angle_gamma   90.00
#
_symmetry.space_group_name_H-M   'P 1'
#
loop_
_entity.id
_entity.type
_entity.pdbx_description
1 polymer ?
#
loop_
_entity_poly.entity_id
_entity_poly.type
_entity_poly.pdbx_seq_one_letter_code
_entity_poly.pdbx_strand_id
1 'polypeptide(L)'
;MINFLRELQNLVLFFSIMLCSITLFSQTTMYWVGGSGDWDDPNQIHWSKQSGTLVPTGALPDDNSNVIFDNGSGLTAGTSVTIPSGDWQVNDFLVQTSGNFDLIFDGSSGNMAAMNVYGDLTLQPTHDLIYNDPSIFHNVWRFDGNRQHNIITGNQDLSSVEFLNAGTTYNQLSDLKATERIRMYGGTWNTNGYNVNSGILLFQDNNGSGSPLAKVFNASTSDITCDQWYSRLAYQSLTVTGDYKIYTKQFLGSPGTSSQSFLFNDIYLEDFVDDAPAGISQIEHNNFECTYCEVENLIIRDVSRTQLAGIFTITGELEVVNFGTTILFNGGNNREDEIIINGTVKTPKVLNCDDIRPIFSNVYNDFTTLTRNSGSLKIDDSEINNIQAQGGATFTAVNSVLQGSSSGWIESNPPVPLAYEWVGTTGTLSDWNDPSKWQLLGGSFNNCIPTIVDDVYITNEAKGGIRIPSPYKAFCRNLIWTNTMSLELVLDGQTILESELLIAGDFYLDETATITSINNHELIFSSASTNSIETRGVLLPDIYFVGDAGRWELVTDLECDQIIVEGGTIETQNQDITTDSWLSIEGNPKHYILGSSTITVNGEMKLAQLPQNNVTVDKGTSHIKCEKLTSVVPELYNVEMINTNAVLMDNWPVEFNKLILSGAGSVGTAQDMTLNDLVFNVDDTELQLNTGFDFKINGGIQSFADKTMPGILKSNTPGTRAEIDKDIGNICVEGYLNFVDIEAVLTGTMHAPFGDDIDGSNLGITFDGGSTSPDLFWIGGTDNNWNTINNWSRVTGGCPSTKNPTTSPNLVFDGNSFTDPTNTINLSASTTVANNVFFYNTEPLTIDIPNNFMPTSINIVGGDARFEGHTMEVQGNTHIESGGVLITEMDNIFRTFSFSGPSGIWIVRSGSSATIIDP
;
A
#
# COMPACT_ATOMS: atom_id res chain seq x y z
N MET A 1 -93.14 29.99 -9.04
CA MET A 1 -93.28 29.49 -10.43
C MET A 1 -92.22 30.09 -11.36
N ILE A 2 -92.01 31.42 -11.37
CA ILE A 2 -91.00 32.09 -12.21
C ILE A 2 -89.54 31.72 -11.85
N ASN A 3 -89.21 31.56 -10.55
CA ASN A 3 -87.86 31.13 -10.14
C ASN A 3 -87.55 29.65 -10.48
N PHE A 4 -88.57 28.78 -10.45
CA PHE A 4 -88.41 27.36 -10.78
C PHE A 4 -88.17 27.14 -12.28
N LEU A 5 -88.80 27.95 -13.14
CA LEU A 5 -88.57 27.94 -14.59
C LEU A 5 -87.17 28.47 -14.97
N ARG A 6 -86.61 29.39 -14.18
CA ARG A 6 -85.28 29.98 -14.41
C ARG A 6 -84.15 29.04 -13.99
N GLU A 7 -84.33 28.29 -12.90
CA GLU A 7 -83.40 27.22 -12.50
C GLU A 7 -83.44 26.02 -13.45
N LEU A 8 -84.63 25.65 -13.96
CA LEU A 8 -84.74 24.60 -14.98
C LEU A 8 -84.09 24.99 -16.31
N GLN A 9 -84.21 26.25 -16.74
CA GLN A 9 -83.51 26.77 -17.92
C GLN A 9 -81.99 26.80 -17.73
N ASN A 10 -81.50 27.21 -16.56
CA ASN A 10 -80.06 27.21 -16.27
C ASN A 10 -79.50 25.78 -16.15
N LEU A 11 -80.26 24.82 -15.61
CA LEU A 11 -79.84 23.41 -15.52
C LEU A 11 -79.80 22.74 -16.90
N VAL A 12 -80.76 23.03 -17.77
CA VAL A 12 -80.81 22.53 -19.16
C VAL A 12 -79.73 23.18 -20.03
N LEU A 13 -79.45 24.48 -19.85
CA LEU A 13 -78.35 25.16 -20.53
C LEU A 13 -76.98 24.65 -20.04
N PHE A 14 -76.83 24.37 -18.74
CA PHE A 14 -75.60 23.80 -18.16
C PHE A 14 -75.36 22.37 -18.65
N PHE A 15 -76.39 21.52 -18.70
CA PHE A 15 -76.29 20.18 -19.30
C PHE A 15 -76.05 20.23 -20.82
N SER A 16 -76.60 21.22 -21.53
CA SER A 16 -76.40 21.36 -22.97
C SER A 16 -75.01 21.89 -23.33
N ILE A 17 -74.41 22.75 -22.51
CA ILE A 17 -73.01 23.22 -22.66
C ILE A 17 -72.03 22.11 -22.22
N MET A 18 -72.39 21.27 -21.24
CA MET A 18 -71.57 20.13 -20.82
C MET A 18 -71.61 18.95 -21.82
N LEU A 19 -72.74 18.71 -22.51
CA LEU A 19 -72.81 17.75 -23.62
C LEU A 19 -72.20 18.28 -24.93
N CYS A 20 -72.09 19.60 -25.13
CA CYS A 20 -71.52 20.19 -26.34
C CYS A 20 -69.98 20.34 -26.30
N SER A 21 -69.33 19.84 -25.24
CA SER A 21 -67.87 19.94 -25.06
C SER A 21 -67.17 18.58 -24.93
N ILE A 22 -67.88 17.46 -25.10
CA ILE A 22 -67.26 16.12 -25.14
C ILE A 22 -67.17 15.71 -26.61
N THR A 23 -66.13 16.18 -27.30
CA THR A 23 -65.65 15.49 -28.49
C THR A 23 -64.96 14.22 -28.02
N LEU A 24 -65.72 13.13 -27.91
CA LEU A 24 -65.16 11.78 -27.98
C LEU A 24 -64.57 11.65 -29.39
N PHE A 25 -63.27 11.93 -29.55
CA PHE A 25 -62.56 11.52 -30.75
C PHE A 25 -62.55 9.99 -30.73
N SER A 26 -63.30 9.35 -31.64
CA SER A 26 -63.13 7.92 -31.85
C SER A 26 -61.80 7.72 -32.55
N GLN A 27 -61.00 6.76 -32.07
CA GLN A 27 -59.77 6.35 -32.75
C GLN A 27 -60.07 6.04 -34.22
N THR A 28 -59.18 6.45 -35.11
CA THR A 28 -59.34 6.24 -36.55
C THR A 28 -58.53 5.01 -36.97
N THR A 29 -59.16 4.01 -37.58
CA THR A 29 -58.43 2.88 -38.17
C THR A 29 -57.94 3.22 -39.58
N MET A 30 -56.65 3.06 -39.82
CA MET A 30 -56.00 3.21 -41.12
C MET A 30 -55.30 1.90 -41.51
N TYR A 31 -55.44 1.52 -42.77
CA TYR A 31 -54.84 0.32 -43.36
C TYR A 31 -53.77 0.74 -44.36
N TRP A 32 -52.61 0.08 -44.30
CA TRP A 32 -51.62 0.19 -45.37
C TRP A 32 -52.18 -0.44 -46.64
N VAL A 33 -51.99 0.18 -47.82
CA VAL A 33 -52.45 -0.31 -49.13
C VAL A 33 -51.44 -0.02 -50.23
N GLY A 34 -51.45 -0.82 -51.30
CA GLY A 34 -50.68 -0.53 -52.52
C GLY A 34 -49.31 -1.21 -52.63
N GLY A 35 -48.95 -2.14 -51.73
CA GLY A 35 -47.67 -2.86 -51.76
C GLY A 35 -46.52 -2.03 -51.19
N SER A 36 -45.36 -2.04 -51.84
CA SER A 36 -44.19 -1.28 -51.37
C SER A 36 -44.43 0.23 -51.40
N GLY A 37 -43.80 0.96 -50.48
CA GLY A 37 -43.84 2.42 -50.48
C GLY A 37 -43.20 3.05 -49.24
N ASP A 38 -43.15 4.38 -49.24
CA ASP A 38 -42.65 5.16 -48.11
C ASP A 38 -43.81 5.57 -47.20
N TRP A 39 -43.59 5.49 -45.88
CA TRP A 39 -44.57 5.76 -44.84
C TRP A 39 -45.22 7.14 -44.99
N ASP A 40 -44.42 8.12 -45.42
CA ASP A 40 -44.75 9.52 -45.59
C ASP A 40 -44.89 9.94 -47.05
N ASP A 41 -45.23 9.00 -47.97
CA ASP A 41 -45.38 9.28 -49.40
C ASP A 41 -46.05 10.66 -49.60
N PRO A 42 -45.43 11.60 -50.35
CA PRO A 42 -45.95 12.95 -50.50
C PRO A 42 -47.37 13.05 -51.06
N ASN A 43 -47.82 12.02 -51.78
CA ASN A 43 -49.17 11.90 -52.33
C ASN A 43 -50.12 11.13 -51.40
N GLN A 44 -49.62 10.62 -50.27
CA GLN A 44 -50.33 9.93 -49.18
C GLN A 44 -51.19 8.77 -49.66
N ILE A 45 -50.71 8.06 -50.68
CA ILE A 45 -51.47 7.03 -51.39
C ILE A 45 -51.58 5.70 -50.64
N HIS A 46 -50.75 5.49 -49.62
CA HIS A 46 -50.60 4.21 -48.94
C HIS A 46 -51.48 4.02 -47.70
N TRP A 47 -52.18 5.07 -47.24
CA TRP A 47 -53.08 4.98 -46.07
C TRP A 47 -54.55 5.07 -46.49
N SER A 48 -55.37 4.08 -46.09
CA SER A 48 -56.82 4.05 -46.36
C SER A 48 -57.65 3.76 -45.11
N LYS A 49 -58.90 4.25 -45.05
CA LYS A 49 -59.85 3.89 -43.97
C LYS A 49 -60.49 2.52 -44.15
N GLN A 50 -60.25 1.87 -45.28
CA GLN A 50 -60.79 0.55 -45.60
C GLN A 50 -59.70 -0.34 -46.21
N SER A 51 -59.55 -1.53 -45.63
CA SER A 51 -58.63 -2.57 -46.10
C SER A 51 -58.76 -2.84 -47.60
N GLY A 52 -57.62 -2.92 -48.30
CA GLY A 52 -57.51 -3.29 -49.70
C GLY A 52 -57.96 -2.24 -50.73
N THR A 53 -58.43 -1.06 -50.30
CA THR A 53 -58.88 -0.01 -51.22
C THR A 53 -57.85 1.09 -51.39
N LEU A 54 -57.49 1.43 -52.64
CA LEU A 54 -56.63 2.58 -52.96
C LEU A 54 -57.41 3.90 -52.91
N VAL A 55 -58.04 4.18 -51.77
CA VAL A 55 -58.70 5.46 -51.48
C VAL A 55 -57.90 6.14 -50.37
N PRO A 56 -57.03 7.10 -50.72
CA PRO A 56 -56.18 7.81 -49.77
C PRO A 56 -56.99 8.51 -48.68
N THR A 57 -56.52 8.45 -47.44
CA THR A 57 -57.07 9.26 -46.34
C THR A 57 -56.77 10.75 -46.51
N GLY A 58 -55.67 11.09 -47.20
CA GLY A 58 -55.15 12.46 -47.26
C GLY A 58 -54.58 12.96 -45.93
N ALA A 59 -54.20 12.03 -45.04
CA ALA A 59 -53.50 12.31 -43.79
C ALA A 59 -52.58 11.15 -43.42
N LEU A 60 -51.43 11.46 -42.81
CA LEU A 60 -50.57 10.46 -42.19
C LEU A 60 -51.17 9.99 -40.85
N PRO A 61 -50.84 8.78 -40.39
CA PRO A 61 -51.19 8.33 -39.04
C PRO A 61 -50.63 9.27 -37.96
N ASP A 62 -51.37 9.36 -36.87
CA ASP A 62 -51.05 10.14 -35.68
C ASP A 62 -51.32 9.32 -34.39
N ASP A 63 -51.13 9.94 -33.23
CA ASP A 63 -51.38 9.37 -31.90
C ASP A 63 -52.82 8.89 -31.64
N ASN A 64 -53.76 9.19 -32.54
CA ASN A 64 -55.16 8.76 -32.48
C ASN A 64 -55.51 7.72 -33.57
N SER A 65 -54.53 7.27 -34.35
CA SER A 65 -54.71 6.40 -35.51
C SER A 65 -54.22 4.97 -35.24
N ASN A 66 -55.10 3.98 -35.38
CA ASN A 66 -54.74 2.56 -35.37
C ASN A 66 -54.26 2.15 -36.76
N VAL A 67 -52.99 1.83 -36.93
CA VAL A 67 -52.43 1.37 -38.20
C VAL A 67 -52.46 -0.14 -38.31
N ILE A 68 -52.93 -0.65 -39.45
CA ILE A 68 -53.08 -2.08 -39.71
C ILE A 68 -52.41 -2.45 -41.04
N PHE A 69 -51.50 -3.40 -40.98
CA PHE A 69 -50.95 -4.12 -42.13
C PHE A 69 -51.64 -5.48 -42.23
N ASP A 70 -52.57 -5.66 -43.17
CA ASP A 70 -53.34 -6.89 -43.33
C ASP A 70 -53.17 -7.50 -44.72
N ASN A 71 -53.91 -8.58 -45.01
CA ASN A 71 -53.81 -9.23 -46.33
C ASN A 71 -54.27 -8.33 -47.49
N GLY A 72 -54.99 -7.24 -47.22
CA GLY A 72 -55.36 -6.21 -48.20
C GLY A 72 -54.24 -5.21 -48.49
N SER A 73 -53.14 -5.22 -47.74
CA SER A 73 -52.04 -4.27 -47.89
C SER A 73 -51.22 -4.43 -49.17
N GLY A 74 -51.33 -5.59 -49.85
CA GLY A 74 -50.55 -5.89 -51.05
C GLY A 74 -49.08 -6.21 -50.78
N LEU A 75 -48.74 -6.49 -49.51
CA LEU A 75 -47.39 -6.82 -49.07
C LEU A 75 -47.12 -8.32 -49.26
N THR A 76 -46.05 -8.63 -50.00
CA THR A 76 -45.62 -9.99 -50.37
C THR A 76 -44.10 -10.06 -50.40
N ALA A 77 -43.52 -11.26 -50.48
CA ALA A 77 -42.07 -11.42 -50.38
C ALA A 77 -41.33 -10.52 -51.39
N GLY A 78 -40.41 -9.69 -50.90
CA GLY A 78 -39.67 -8.69 -51.68
C GLY A 78 -40.33 -7.30 -51.77
N THR A 79 -41.49 -7.08 -51.15
CA THR A 79 -42.03 -5.73 -50.93
C THR A 79 -41.49 -5.11 -49.65
N SER A 80 -41.44 -3.79 -49.59
CA SER A 80 -40.91 -3.05 -48.43
C SER A 80 -41.75 -1.82 -48.08
N VAL A 81 -41.83 -1.51 -46.79
CA VAL A 81 -42.39 -0.27 -46.26
C VAL A 81 -41.27 0.50 -45.59
N THR A 82 -40.94 1.68 -46.10
CA THR A 82 -39.86 2.51 -45.54
C THR A 82 -40.43 3.51 -44.55
N ILE A 83 -39.91 3.54 -43.32
CA ILE A 83 -40.14 4.58 -42.32
C ILE A 83 -38.94 5.53 -42.37
N PRO A 84 -39.08 6.74 -42.94
CA PRO A 84 -37.98 7.69 -43.05
C PRO A 84 -37.60 8.27 -41.69
N SER A 85 -36.48 9.00 -41.65
CA SER A 85 -36.13 9.81 -40.47
C SER A 85 -37.24 10.81 -40.11
N GLY A 86 -37.64 10.84 -38.84
CA GLY A 86 -38.74 11.65 -38.32
C GLY A 86 -39.31 11.06 -37.03
N ASP A 87 -40.16 11.83 -36.34
CA ASP A 87 -40.97 11.34 -35.22
C ASP A 87 -42.37 10.97 -35.72
N TRP A 88 -42.61 9.67 -35.94
CA TRP A 88 -43.88 9.13 -36.39
C TRP A 88 -44.74 8.72 -35.21
N GLN A 89 -46.06 8.87 -35.31
CA GLN A 89 -46.98 8.60 -34.21
C GLN A 89 -48.11 7.68 -34.67
N VAL A 90 -48.47 6.71 -33.83
CA VAL A 90 -49.59 5.80 -34.02
C VAL A 90 -50.25 5.54 -32.67
N ASN A 91 -51.57 5.31 -32.63
CA ASN A 91 -52.18 4.71 -31.45
C ASN A 91 -51.79 3.23 -31.36
N ASP A 92 -52.39 2.36 -32.18
CA ASP A 92 -52.00 0.94 -32.22
C ASP A 92 -51.24 0.62 -33.51
N PHE A 93 -50.18 -0.18 -33.42
CA PHE A 93 -49.43 -0.70 -34.56
C PHE A 93 -49.66 -2.20 -34.71
N LEU A 94 -50.44 -2.60 -35.72
CA LEU A 94 -50.81 -4.02 -35.92
C LEU A 94 -50.36 -4.56 -37.27
N VAL A 95 -49.56 -5.62 -37.24
CA VAL A 95 -49.29 -6.50 -38.37
C VAL A 95 -50.17 -7.75 -38.23
N GLN A 96 -51.10 -7.91 -39.17
CA GLN A 96 -52.09 -9.00 -39.23
C GLN A 96 -52.01 -9.78 -40.55
N THR A 97 -51.16 -9.36 -41.47
CA THR A 97 -50.90 -10.07 -42.73
C THR A 97 -50.05 -11.31 -42.51
N SER A 98 -50.30 -12.35 -43.30
CA SER A 98 -49.39 -13.50 -43.42
C SER A 98 -48.32 -13.31 -44.50
N GLY A 99 -48.36 -12.18 -45.22
CA GLY A 99 -47.36 -11.82 -46.23
C GLY A 99 -46.01 -11.52 -45.57
N ASN A 100 -44.93 -12.03 -46.18
CA ASN A 100 -43.56 -11.63 -45.83
C ASN A 100 -43.25 -10.30 -46.53
N PHE A 101 -42.74 -9.30 -45.81
CA PHE A 101 -42.29 -8.01 -46.35
C PHE A 101 -41.25 -7.40 -45.40
N ASP A 102 -40.52 -6.40 -45.88
CA ASP A 102 -39.53 -5.68 -45.08
C ASP A 102 -40.14 -4.38 -44.53
N LEU A 103 -40.07 -4.15 -43.23
CA LEU A 103 -40.34 -2.84 -42.63
C LEU A 103 -39.00 -2.18 -42.31
N ILE A 104 -38.63 -1.18 -43.11
CA ILE A 104 -37.30 -0.57 -43.12
C ILE A 104 -37.33 0.74 -42.35
N PHE A 105 -36.57 0.85 -41.28
CA PHE A 105 -36.31 2.12 -40.59
C PHE A 105 -35.05 2.77 -41.17
N ASP A 106 -35.21 3.97 -41.74
CA ASP A 106 -34.17 4.72 -42.46
C ASP A 106 -33.63 5.90 -41.62
N GLY A 107 -33.40 5.66 -40.34
CA GLY A 107 -32.67 6.58 -39.47
C GLY A 107 -31.17 6.60 -39.77
N SER A 108 -30.53 7.75 -39.56
CA SER A 108 -29.10 7.95 -39.80
C SER A 108 -28.50 8.98 -38.84
N SER A 109 -27.17 9.14 -38.86
CA SER A 109 -26.46 10.12 -38.03
C SER A 109 -27.03 11.54 -38.15
N GLY A 110 -27.58 12.04 -37.04
CA GLY A 110 -28.20 13.36 -36.93
C GLY A 110 -29.68 13.42 -37.34
N ASN A 111 -30.24 12.32 -37.87
CA ASN A 111 -31.64 12.23 -38.29
C ASN A 111 -32.25 10.88 -37.84
N MET A 112 -32.91 10.88 -36.69
CA MET A 112 -33.49 9.67 -36.10
C MET A 112 -34.85 9.32 -36.73
N ALA A 113 -35.13 8.03 -36.94
CA ALA A 113 -36.47 7.50 -37.21
C ALA A 113 -37.07 6.92 -35.93
N ALA A 114 -38.03 7.63 -35.33
CA ALA A 114 -38.71 7.22 -34.11
C ALA A 114 -40.17 6.83 -34.41
N MET A 115 -40.56 5.63 -34.00
CA MET A 115 -41.95 5.20 -34.01
C MET A 115 -42.54 5.32 -32.60
N ASN A 116 -43.41 6.30 -32.39
CA ASN A 116 -44.10 6.54 -31.12
C ASN A 116 -45.46 5.82 -31.12
N VAL A 117 -45.56 4.75 -30.34
CA VAL A 117 -46.77 3.96 -30.16
C VAL A 117 -47.47 4.40 -28.88
N TYR A 118 -48.69 4.94 -29.01
CA TYR A 118 -49.51 5.41 -27.88
C TYR A 118 -50.42 4.31 -27.31
N GLY A 119 -50.43 3.14 -27.92
CA GLY A 119 -51.30 2.02 -27.61
C GLY A 119 -50.63 0.66 -27.69
N ASP A 120 -51.15 -0.26 -28.49
CA ASP A 120 -50.64 -1.64 -28.51
C ASP A 120 -49.71 -1.86 -29.73
N LEU A 121 -48.65 -2.65 -29.54
CA LEU A 121 -47.80 -3.14 -30.62
C LEU A 121 -48.08 -4.63 -30.85
N THR A 122 -48.40 -5.01 -32.08
CA THR A 122 -48.52 -6.41 -32.49
C THR A 122 -47.80 -6.64 -33.80
N LEU A 123 -46.68 -7.35 -33.73
CA LEU A 123 -45.86 -7.78 -34.85
C LEU A 123 -46.02 -9.28 -35.10
N GLN A 124 -45.68 -9.73 -36.31
CA GLN A 124 -45.69 -11.14 -36.70
C GLN A 124 -44.28 -11.65 -37.03
N PRO A 125 -43.99 -12.95 -36.85
CA PRO A 125 -42.70 -13.52 -37.24
C PRO A 125 -42.49 -13.62 -38.76
N THR A 126 -43.48 -13.27 -39.57
CA THR A 126 -43.44 -13.46 -41.02
C THR A 126 -42.86 -12.30 -41.82
N HIS A 127 -42.78 -11.10 -41.24
CA HIS A 127 -42.16 -9.91 -41.85
C HIS A 127 -40.80 -9.67 -41.20
N ASP A 128 -39.94 -8.86 -41.81
CA ASP A 128 -38.61 -8.56 -41.27
C ASP A 128 -38.50 -7.07 -40.91
N LEU A 129 -38.00 -6.77 -39.70
CA LEU A 129 -37.57 -5.41 -39.36
C LEU A 129 -36.14 -5.19 -39.84
N ILE A 130 -35.94 -4.15 -40.65
CA ILE A 130 -34.62 -3.79 -41.19
C ILE A 130 -34.26 -2.39 -40.71
N TYR A 131 -33.04 -2.22 -40.20
CA TYR A 131 -32.48 -0.94 -39.78
C TYR A 131 -31.29 -0.61 -40.66
N ASN A 132 -31.38 0.45 -41.46
CA ASN A 132 -30.29 0.84 -42.37
C ASN A 132 -29.02 1.23 -41.60
N ASP A 133 -29.18 1.77 -40.39
CA ASP A 133 -28.11 2.04 -39.44
C ASP A 133 -28.58 1.63 -38.03
N PRO A 134 -28.08 0.52 -37.48
CA PRO A 134 -28.60 -0.02 -36.23
C PRO A 134 -28.22 0.77 -34.98
N SER A 135 -27.53 1.92 -35.03
CA SER A 135 -27.14 2.68 -33.83
C SER A 135 -28.29 3.07 -32.88
N ILE A 136 -28.02 3.05 -31.56
CA ILE A 136 -28.92 3.51 -30.47
C ILE A 136 -29.54 4.91 -30.67
N PHE A 137 -28.94 5.76 -31.52
CA PHE A 137 -29.38 7.13 -31.76
C PHE A 137 -30.18 7.30 -33.05
N HIS A 138 -30.24 6.30 -33.91
CA HIS A 138 -30.77 6.44 -35.27
C HIS A 138 -32.17 5.87 -35.41
N ASN A 139 -32.50 4.78 -34.73
CA ASN A 139 -33.81 4.14 -34.84
C ASN A 139 -34.35 3.78 -33.45
N VAL A 140 -35.63 4.04 -33.18
CA VAL A 140 -36.21 3.78 -31.86
C VAL A 140 -37.72 3.53 -31.90
N TRP A 141 -38.18 2.58 -31.09
CA TRP A 141 -39.58 2.37 -30.74
C TRP A 141 -39.88 3.00 -29.38
N ARG A 142 -40.82 3.94 -29.32
CA ARG A 142 -41.21 4.66 -28.10
C ARG A 142 -42.62 4.30 -27.69
N PHE A 143 -42.82 3.90 -26.44
CA PHE A 143 -44.14 3.65 -25.87
C PHE A 143 -44.57 4.85 -25.01
N ASP A 144 -45.31 5.78 -25.63
CA ASP A 144 -45.66 7.12 -25.11
C ASP A 144 -47.14 7.30 -24.72
N GLY A 145 -47.90 6.20 -24.66
CA GLY A 145 -49.30 6.23 -24.26
C GLY A 145 -49.49 6.36 -22.75
N ASN A 146 -50.51 7.10 -22.32
CA ASN A 146 -50.99 7.16 -20.92
C ASN A 146 -52.04 6.08 -20.58
N ARG A 147 -52.03 4.97 -21.34
CA ARG A 147 -52.87 3.79 -21.14
C ARG A 147 -52.00 2.56 -21.02
N GLN A 148 -52.57 1.41 -20.65
CA GLN A 148 -51.85 0.14 -20.71
C GLN A 148 -51.42 -0.17 -22.16
N HIS A 149 -50.17 -0.59 -22.35
CA HIS A 149 -49.63 -1.09 -23.63
C HIS A 149 -49.53 -2.60 -23.59
N ASN A 150 -49.99 -3.28 -24.64
CA ASN A 150 -49.67 -4.70 -24.86
C ASN A 150 -48.66 -4.79 -26.01
N ILE A 151 -47.56 -5.52 -25.78
CA ILE A 151 -46.40 -5.55 -26.68
C ILE A 151 -46.16 -6.99 -27.12
N ILE A 152 -46.43 -7.26 -28.39
CA ILE A 152 -46.13 -8.52 -29.08
C ILE A 152 -45.14 -8.18 -30.20
N THR A 153 -43.91 -8.66 -30.08
CA THR A 153 -42.80 -8.38 -31.01
C THR A 153 -42.74 -9.36 -32.17
N GLY A 154 -43.43 -10.50 -32.09
CA GLY A 154 -43.36 -11.52 -33.14
C GLY A 154 -41.93 -12.05 -33.37
N ASN A 155 -41.09 -12.08 -32.33
CA ASN A 155 -39.66 -12.41 -32.39
C ASN A 155 -38.80 -11.47 -33.24
N GLN A 156 -39.32 -10.28 -33.57
CA GLN A 156 -38.55 -9.24 -34.24
C GLN A 156 -37.56 -8.57 -33.27
N ASP A 157 -36.45 -8.11 -33.82
CA ASP A 157 -35.51 -7.25 -33.12
C ASP A 157 -35.95 -5.80 -33.25
N LEU A 158 -36.27 -5.14 -32.14
CA LEU A 158 -36.70 -3.75 -32.16
C LEU A 158 -35.54 -2.75 -32.24
N SER A 159 -34.28 -3.21 -32.26
CA SER A 159 -33.05 -2.40 -32.18
C SER A 159 -32.97 -1.57 -30.89
N SER A 160 -33.81 -0.54 -30.74
CA SER A 160 -33.88 0.33 -29.55
C SER A 160 -35.32 0.56 -29.10
N VAL A 161 -35.57 0.47 -27.79
CA VAL A 161 -36.90 0.61 -27.18
C VAL A 161 -36.87 1.61 -26.03
N GLU A 162 -37.90 2.46 -25.91
CA GLU A 162 -38.08 3.39 -24.79
C GLU A 162 -39.47 3.29 -24.14
N PHE A 163 -39.51 3.13 -22.83
CA PHE A 163 -40.72 3.21 -21.99
C PHE A 163 -40.75 4.57 -21.27
N LEU A 164 -41.60 5.49 -21.71
CA LEU A 164 -41.48 6.91 -21.35
C LEU A 164 -42.25 7.34 -20.09
N ASN A 165 -43.48 6.85 -19.91
CA ASN A 165 -44.46 7.50 -19.03
C ASN A 165 -44.57 6.86 -17.64
N ALA A 166 -44.44 7.71 -16.61
CA ALA A 166 -44.76 7.30 -15.25
C ALA A 166 -46.26 6.99 -15.10
N GLY A 167 -46.59 5.97 -14.30
CA GLY A 167 -47.98 5.54 -14.09
C GLY A 167 -48.60 4.70 -15.23
N THR A 168 -47.89 4.55 -16.35
CA THR A 168 -48.28 3.65 -17.46
C THR A 168 -47.86 2.22 -17.17
N THR A 169 -48.64 1.24 -17.65
CA THR A 169 -48.29 -0.19 -17.60
C THR A 169 -47.92 -0.72 -18.98
N TYR A 170 -46.76 -1.36 -19.09
CA TYR A 170 -46.25 -2.00 -20.30
C TYR A 170 -46.28 -3.51 -20.10
N ASN A 171 -47.15 -4.22 -20.81
CA ASN A 171 -47.27 -5.67 -20.76
C ASN A 171 -46.58 -6.30 -21.95
N GLN A 172 -45.46 -6.95 -21.70
CA GLN A 172 -44.78 -7.80 -22.68
C GLN A 172 -45.53 -9.14 -22.79
N LEU A 173 -45.88 -9.53 -24.01
CA LEU A 173 -46.65 -10.76 -24.30
C LEU A 173 -45.91 -11.72 -25.25
N SER A 174 -44.63 -11.44 -25.53
CA SER A 174 -43.68 -12.29 -26.24
C SER A 174 -42.25 -11.90 -25.84
N ASP A 175 -41.23 -12.65 -26.25
CA ASP A 175 -39.83 -12.25 -25.98
C ASP A 175 -39.52 -10.88 -26.60
N LEU A 176 -38.87 -10.01 -25.82
CA LEU A 176 -38.51 -8.67 -26.25
C LEU A 176 -37.01 -8.62 -26.53
N LYS A 177 -36.65 -8.43 -27.79
CA LYS A 177 -35.27 -8.24 -28.23
C LYS A 177 -35.08 -6.82 -28.77
N ALA A 178 -34.05 -6.14 -28.30
CA ALA A 178 -33.60 -4.86 -28.81
C ALA A 178 -32.07 -4.78 -28.70
N THR A 179 -31.36 -5.23 -29.74
CA THR A 179 -29.90 -5.45 -29.72
C THR A 179 -29.07 -4.29 -29.22
N GLU A 180 -29.58 -3.07 -29.31
CA GLU A 180 -28.83 -1.88 -28.99
C GLU A 180 -29.15 -1.40 -27.58
N ARG A 181 -30.44 -1.12 -27.30
CA ARG A 181 -30.84 -0.60 -26.00
C ARG A 181 -32.31 -0.77 -25.69
N ILE A 182 -32.62 -1.07 -24.43
CA ILE A 182 -33.93 -0.83 -23.83
C ILE A 182 -33.76 0.22 -22.74
N ARG A 183 -34.51 1.33 -22.81
CA ARG A 183 -34.49 2.38 -21.80
C ARG A 183 -35.85 2.54 -21.13
N MET A 184 -35.87 2.49 -19.80
CA MET A 184 -37.06 2.76 -19.00
C MET A 184 -36.92 4.09 -18.26
N TYR A 185 -37.75 5.06 -18.64
CA TYR A 185 -37.86 6.35 -17.96
C TYR A 185 -38.80 6.22 -16.75
N GLY A 186 -39.97 5.60 -16.89
CA GLY A 186 -40.92 5.42 -15.80
C GLY A 186 -42.02 4.41 -16.13
N GLY A 187 -42.88 4.15 -15.15
CA GLY A 187 -44.05 3.27 -15.29
C GLY A 187 -43.85 1.88 -14.68
N THR A 188 -44.72 0.95 -15.04
CA THR A 188 -44.66 -0.47 -14.64
C THR A 188 -44.49 -1.33 -15.88
N TRP A 189 -43.37 -2.02 -16.02
CA TRP A 189 -43.12 -2.98 -17.09
C TRP A 189 -43.25 -4.40 -16.53
N ASN A 190 -44.23 -5.15 -17.04
CA ASN A 190 -44.43 -6.57 -16.74
C ASN A 190 -43.88 -7.41 -17.90
N THR A 191 -42.84 -8.20 -17.64
CA THR A 191 -42.30 -9.16 -18.63
C THR A 191 -43.24 -10.34 -18.87
N ASN A 192 -44.11 -10.64 -17.91
CA ASN A 192 -45.01 -11.80 -17.89
C ASN A 192 -44.29 -13.15 -18.07
N GLY A 193 -43.00 -13.24 -17.72
CA GLY A 193 -42.20 -14.45 -17.86
C GLY A 193 -41.59 -14.66 -19.25
N TYR A 194 -41.72 -13.68 -20.15
CA TYR A 194 -41.03 -13.68 -21.43
C TYR A 194 -39.63 -13.08 -21.31
N ASN A 195 -38.68 -13.55 -22.12
CA ASN A 195 -37.30 -13.15 -22.00
C ASN A 195 -37.05 -11.73 -22.52
N VAL A 196 -36.02 -11.09 -21.98
CA VAL A 196 -35.57 -9.76 -22.37
C VAL A 196 -34.15 -9.86 -22.87
N ASN A 197 -33.87 -9.37 -24.08
CA ASN A 197 -32.54 -9.34 -24.66
C ASN A 197 -32.21 -7.93 -25.15
N SER A 198 -31.08 -7.37 -24.69
CA SER A 198 -30.64 -6.06 -25.13
C SER A 198 -29.13 -5.87 -25.10
N GLY A 199 -28.56 -4.96 -25.89
CA GLY A 199 -27.19 -4.49 -25.64
C GLY A 199 -27.10 -3.83 -24.27
N ILE A 200 -27.81 -2.71 -24.10
CA ILE A 200 -27.87 -1.98 -22.84
C ILE A 200 -29.31 -2.00 -22.29
N LEU A 201 -29.48 -2.47 -21.06
CA LEU A 201 -30.74 -2.32 -20.31
C LEU A 201 -30.60 -1.17 -19.31
N LEU A 202 -31.25 -0.04 -19.62
CA LEU A 202 -31.02 1.25 -18.97
C LEU A 202 -32.24 1.73 -18.18
N PHE A 203 -32.11 1.83 -16.86
CA PHE A 203 -33.12 2.40 -15.96
C PHE A 203 -32.74 3.84 -15.58
N GLN A 204 -32.99 4.77 -16.49
CA GLN A 204 -32.63 6.17 -16.31
C GLN A 204 -33.63 7.08 -17.02
N ASP A 205 -34.20 8.05 -16.31
CA ASP A 205 -35.00 9.11 -16.91
C ASP A 205 -34.17 10.39 -17.16
N ASN A 206 -34.82 11.46 -17.60
CA ASN A 206 -34.14 12.75 -17.84
C ASN A 206 -34.18 13.68 -16.61
N ASN A 207 -34.72 13.23 -15.48
CA ASN A 207 -34.74 13.98 -14.23
C ASN A 207 -33.47 13.70 -13.40
N GLY A 208 -33.05 14.71 -12.65
CA GLY A 208 -31.99 14.54 -11.65
C GLY A 208 -32.48 13.80 -10.39
N SER A 209 -31.57 13.56 -9.45
CA SER A 209 -31.84 12.87 -8.18
C SER A 209 -32.94 13.48 -7.30
N GLY A 210 -33.30 14.75 -7.52
CA GLY A 210 -34.32 15.45 -6.72
C GLY A 210 -35.76 15.07 -7.04
N SER A 211 -36.04 14.46 -8.20
CA SER A 211 -37.41 14.05 -8.59
C SER A 211 -37.41 12.98 -9.70
N PRO A 212 -36.81 11.80 -9.47
CA PRO A 212 -36.82 10.72 -10.47
C PRO A 212 -38.23 10.16 -10.69
N LEU A 213 -38.51 9.66 -11.89
CA LEU A 213 -39.76 8.96 -12.20
C LEU A 213 -39.73 7.54 -11.63
N ALA A 214 -40.83 7.10 -11.01
CA ALA A 214 -40.93 5.72 -10.52
C ALA A 214 -40.88 4.70 -11.67
N LYS A 215 -40.04 3.66 -11.51
CA LYS A 215 -39.83 2.55 -12.44
C LYS A 215 -40.09 1.24 -11.69
N VAL A 216 -41.09 0.48 -12.13
CA VAL A 216 -41.40 -0.85 -11.59
C VAL A 216 -41.16 -1.87 -12.68
N PHE A 217 -40.13 -2.70 -12.53
CA PHE A 217 -39.79 -3.78 -13.45
C PHE A 217 -40.18 -5.12 -12.83
N ASN A 218 -41.33 -5.65 -13.25
CA ASN A 218 -41.83 -6.94 -12.80
C ASN A 218 -41.35 -8.01 -13.78
N ALA A 219 -40.21 -8.60 -13.46
CA ALA A 219 -39.53 -9.58 -14.30
C ALA A 219 -40.10 -11.00 -14.19
N SER A 220 -41.01 -11.28 -13.25
CA SER A 220 -41.66 -12.60 -13.10
C SER A 220 -40.61 -13.73 -13.00
N THR A 221 -40.50 -14.61 -14.00
CA THR A 221 -39.50 -15.69 -14.09
C THR A 221 -38.61 -15.56 -15.34
N SER A 222 -38.53 -14.35 -15.89
CA SER A 222 -37.83 -14.06 -17.14
C SER A 222 -36.31 -14.17 -17.00
N ASP A 223 -35.67 -14.66 -18.05
CA ASP A 223 -34.24 -14.45 -18.26
C ASP A 223 -34.01 -13.09 -18.93
N ILE A 224 -33.21 -12.24 -18.29
CA ILE A 224 -32.75 -10.96 -18.81
C ILE A 224 -31.32 -11.14 -19.28
N THR A 225 -31.08 -11.02 -20.58
CA THR A 225 -29.73 -11.04 -21.17
C THR A 225 -29.37 -9.65 -21.64
N CYS A 226 -28.29 -9.07 -21.13
CA CYS A 226 -27.77 -7.83 -21.66
C CYS A 226 -26.25 -7.70 -21.61
N ASP A 227 -25.63 -7.03 -22.57
CA ASP A 227 -24.19 -6.72 -22.44
C ASP A 227 -23.95 -5.85 -21.20
N GLN A 228 -24.83 -4.87 -20.96
CA GLN A 228 -24.76 -4.00 -19.79
C GLN A 228 -26.12 -3.83 -19.11
N TRP A 229 -26.18 -4.08 -17.80
CA TRP A 229 -27.26 -3.64 -16.92
C TRP A 229 -26.89 -2.29 -16.31
N TYR A 230 -27.74 -1.26 -16.48
CA TYR A 230 -27.47 0.08 -15.96
C TYR A 230 -28.66 0.61 -15.14
N SER A 231 -28.48 0.67 -13.82
CA SER A 231 -29.48 1.18 -12.86
C SER A 231 -28.89 2.10 -11.78
N ARG A 232 -27.59 2.42 -11.87
CA ARG A 232 -26.86 3.30 -10.94
C ARG A 232 -27.50 4.68 -10.77
N LEU A 233 -28.05 5.24 -11.85
CA LEU A 233 -28.69 6.56 -11.86
C LEU A 233 -30.23 6.49 -11.78
N ALA A 234 -30.77 5.38 -11.26
CA ALA A 234 -32.20 5.32 -10.97
C ALA A 234 -32.58 6.10 -9.70
N TYR A 235 -31.62 6.55 -8.89
CA TYR A 235 -31.86 7.40 -7.71
C TYR A 235 -32.96 6.86 -6.77
N GLN A 236 -32.90 5.56 -6.44
CA GLN A 236 -33.89 4.86 -5.59
C GLN A 236 -35.32 4.81 -6.17
N SER A 237 -35.52 5.17 -7.44
CA SER A 237 -36.84 5.11 -8.10
C SER A 237 -37.15 3.78 -8.78
N LEU A 238 -36.20 2.85 -8.80
CA LEU A 238 -36.36 1.52 -9.39
C LEU A 238 -36.88 0.53 -8.35
N THR A 239 -37.79 -0.32 -8.77
CA THR A 239 -38.20 -1.53 -8.05
C THR A 239 -38.16 -2.68 -9.04
N VAL A 240 -37.45 -3.76 -8.70
CA VAL A 240 -37.43 -4.99 -9.50
C VAL A 240 -38.10 -6.11 -8.71
N THR A 241 -39.01 -6.87 -9.33
CA THR A 241 -39.71 -7.97 -8.65
C THR A 241 -39.76 -9.23 -9.51
N GLY A 242 -39.86 -10.39 -8.85
CA GLY A 242 -39.89 -11.71 -9.49
C GLY A 242 -38.73 -12.60 -9.07
N ASP A 243 -38.74 -13.83 -9.54
CA ASP A 243 -37.68 -14.84 -9.45
C ASP A 243 -36.97 -14.92 -10.81
N TYR A 244 -36.27 -13.85 -11.16
CA TYR A 244 -35.65 -13.63 -12.47
C TYR A 244 -34.15 -13.88 -12.45
N LYS A 245 -33.53 -13.94 -13.64
CA LYS A 245 -32.08 -14.10 -13.80
C LYS A 245 -31.53 -13.04 -14.72
N ILE A 246 -30.41 -12.43 -14.34
CA ILE A 246 -29.70 -11.45 -15.17
C ILE A 246 -28.42 -12.10 -15.69
N TYR A 247 -28.25 -12.18 -17.00
CA TYR A 247 -27.00 -12.57 -17.65
C TYR A 247 -26.38 -11.31 -18.25
N THR A 248 -25.24 -10.88 -17.73
CA THR A 248 -24.62 -9.64 -18.18
C THR A 248 -23.11 -9.65 -18.12
N LYS A 249 -22.46 -8.93 -19.02
CA LYS A 249 -21.01 -8.74 -18.96
C LYS A 249 -20.65 -7.65 -17.95
N GLN A 250 -21.47 -6.60 -17.88
CA GLN A 250 -21.31 -5.51 -16.92
C GLN A 250 -22.60 -5.18 -16.17
N PHE A 251 -22.55 -5.28 -14.85
CA PHE A 251 -23.65 -4.95 -13.95
C PHE A 251 -23.36 -3.67 -13.16
N LEU A 252 -24.06 -2.58 -13.51
CA LEU A 252 -24.05 -1.32 -12.76
C LEU A 252 -25.38 -1.17 -12.01
N GLY A 253 -25.38 -1.68 -10.77
CA GLY A 253 -26.54 -1.83 -9.91
C GLY A 253 -27.07 -0.51 -9.35
N SER A 254 -28.35 -0.51 -8.95
CA SER A 254 -28.94 0.62 -8.25
C SER A 254 -28.44 0.63 -6.81
N PRO A 255 -27.88 1.74 -6.31
CA PRO A 255 -27.34 1.75 -4.97
C PRO A 255 -28.46 1.71 -3.94
N GLY A 256 -28.28 0.90 -2.90
CA GLY A 256 -29.04 1.00 -1.67
C GLY A 256 -28.48 2.05 -0.73
N THR A 257 -28.85 1.94 0.54
CA THR A 257 -28.28 2.72 1.65
C THR A 257 -27.93 1.77 2.79
N SER A 258 -27.09 2.21 3.72
CA SER A 258 -26.77 1.42 4.93
C SER A 258 -27.99 1.03 5.77
N SER A 259 -29.14 1.71 5.60
CA SER A 259 -30.41 1.39 6.27
C SER A 259 -31.40 0.59 5.43
N GLN A 260 -31.19 0.52 4.11
CA GLN A 260 -32.12 -0.11 3.18
C GLN A 260 -31.37 -0.57 1.94
N SER A 261 -31.15 -1.88 1.85
CA SER A 261 -30.51 -2.52 0.72
C SER A 261 -31.41 -2.53 -0.52
N PHE A 262 -30.80 -2.50 -1.71
CA PHE A 262 -31.50 -2.81 -2.96
C PHE A 262 -31.37 -4.30 -3.27
N LEU A 263 -32.48 -4.99 -3.52
CA LEU A 263 -32.52 -6.44 -3.73
C LEU A 263 -32.42 -6.82 -5.21
N PHE A 264 -31.53 -7.75 -5.52
CA PHE A 264 -31.44 -8.45 -6.80
C PHE A 264 -31.50 -9.96 -6.57
N ASN A 265 -32.05 -10.70 -7.53
CA ASN A 265 -32.11 -12.16 -7.49
C ASN A 265 -30.80 -12.77 -8.01
N ASP A 266 -30.83 -13.60 -9.05
CA ASP A 266 -29.64 -14.19 -9.64
C ASP A 266 -28.97 -13.23 -10.65
N ILE A 267 -27.65 -13.05 -10.52
CA ILE A 267 -26.80 -12.35 -11.48
C ILE A 267 -25.71 -13.31 -11.97
N TYR A 268 -25.65 -13.52 -13.27
CA TYR A 268 -24.63 -14.26 -13.98
C TYR A 268 -23.73 -13.26 -14.70
N LEU A 269 -22.48 -13.14 -14.24
CA LEU A 269 -21.46 -12.33 -14.89
C LEU A 269 -20.80 -13.15 -16.00
N GLU A 270 -21.07 -12.75 -17.25
CA GLU A 270 -20.51 -13.34 -18.46
C GLU A 270 -19.18 -12.65 -18.84
N ASP A 271 -18.47 -13.24 -19.80
CA ASP A 271 -17.16 -12.77 -20.30
C ASP A 271 -17.16 -11.27 -20.64
N PHE A 272 -16.36 -10.51 -19.91
CA PHE A 272 -16.18 -9.07 -20.07
C PHE A 272 -14.82 -8.79 -20.69
N VAL A 273 -14.69 -7.65 -21.37
CA VAL A 273 -13.36 -7.25 -21.84
C VAL A 273 -12.56 -6.84 -20.61
N ASP A 274 -11.49 -7.57 -20.30
CA ASP A 274 -10.69 -7.30 -19.11
C ASP A 274 -10.14 -5.88 -19.14
N ASP A 275 -9.54 -5.48 -20.25
CA ASP A 275 -8.88 -4.19 -20.38
C ASP A 275 -9.85 -3.07 -20.74
N ALA A 276 -9.73 -1.98 -19.99
CA ALA A 276 -10.47 -0.76 -20.27
C ALA A 276 -10.14 -0.25 -21.68
N PRO A 277 -11.14 0.06 -22.52
CA PRO A 277 -10.92 0.76 -23.78
C PRO A 277 -10.15 2.06 -23.55
N ALA A 278 -9.34 2.47 -24.54
CA ALA A 278 -8.52 3.67 -24.45
C ALA A 278 -9.35 4.90 -24.00
N GLY A 279 -8.91 5.56 -22.92
CA GLY A 279 -9.58 6.72 -22.33
C GLY A 279 -10.54 6.42 -21.18
N ILE A 280 -10.78 5.15 -20.86
CA ILE A 280 -11.48 4.71 -19.64
C ILE A 280 -10.42 4.28 -18.61
N SER A 281 -10.59 4.70 -17.36
CA SER A 281 -9.72 4.26 -16.26
C SER A 281 -9.98 2.79 -15.97
N GLN A 282 -8.93 1.97 -15.84
CA GLN A 282 -9.06 0.58 -15.37
C GLN A 282 -9.76 0.49 -14.00
N ILE A 283 -9.59 1.51 -13.15
CA ILE A 283 -10.24 1.59 -11.82
C ILE A 283 -11.78 1.70 -11.93
N GLU A 284 -12.28 2.25 -13.04
CA GLU A 284 -13.72 2.39 -13.30
C GLU A 284 -14.27 1.25 -14.17
N HIS A 285 -13.44 0.27 -14.56
CA HIS A 285 -13.79 -0.78 -15.51
C HIS A 285 -14.24 -2.08 -14.82
N ASN A 286 -15.28 -1.99 -13.99
CA ASN A 286 -15.75 -3.12 -13.20
C ASN A 286 -16.78 -3.97 -13.96
N ASN A 287 -16.71 -5.31 -13.81
CA ASN A 287 -17.76 -6.24 -14.25
C ASN A 287 -19.02 -6.08 -13.38
N PHE A 288 -18.84 -5.78 -12.10
CA PHE A 288 -19.93 -5.56 -11.16
C PHE A 288 -19.63 -4.34 -10.30
N GLU A 289 -20.57 -3.40 -10.23
CA GLU A 289 -20.53 -2.29 -9.29
C GLU A 289 -21.91 -2.08 -8.67
N CYS A 290 -21.98 -2.17 -7.35
CA CYS A 290 -23.22 -1.95 -6.62
C CYS A 290 -22.96 -1.67 -5.14
N THR A 291 -23.41 -0.51 -4.65
CA THR A 291 -23.21 -0.09 -3.25
C THR A 291 -24.48 -0.35 -2.43
N TYR A 292 -24.34 -1.00 -1.28
CA TYR A 292 -25.41 -1.42 -0.38
C TYR A 292 -26.54 -2.19 -1.07
N CYS A 293 -26.21 -3.14 -1.96
CA CYS A 293 -27.21 -4.07 -2.49
C CYS A 293 -27.08 -5.47 -1.90
N GLU A 294 -28.18 -6.20 -1.99
CA GLU A 294 -28.30 -7.60 -1.62
C GLU A 294 -28.57 -8.39 -2.90
N VAL A 295 -27.74 -9.39 -3.17
CA VAL A 295 -27.87 -10.28 -4.32
C VAL A 295 -28.12 -11.68 -3.79
N GLU A 296 -29.18 -12.35 -4.27
CA GLU A 296 -29.48 -13.74 -3.92
C GLU A 296 -28.32 -14.64 -4.34
N ASN A 297 -28.05 -14.72 -5.64
CA ASN A 297 -26.94 -15.51 -6.17
C ASN A 297 -26.11 -14.69 -7.15
N LEU A 298 -24.78 -14.65 -6.94
CA LEU A 298 -23.82 -14.06 -7.87
C LEU A 298 -22.97 -15.19 -8.48
N ILE A 299 -23.14 -15.43 -9.77
CA ILE A 299 -22.48 -16.51 -10.51
C ILE A 299 -21.50 -15.89 -11.50
N ILE A 300 -20.22 -16.17 -11.32
CA ILE A 300 -19.12 -15.69 -12.15
C ILE A 300 -18.81 -16.76 -13.20
N ARG A 301 -19.17 -16.48 -14.45
CA ARG A 301 -18.89 -17.30 -15.64
C ARG A 301 -17.78 -16.76 -16.52
N ASP A 302 -17.25 -15.60 -16.17
CA ASP A 302 -16.04 -15.06 -16.77
C ASP A 302 -14.90 -16.08 -16.65
N VAL A 303 -14.12 -16.22 -17.72
CA VAL A 303 -13.07 -17.24 -17.86
C VAL A 303 -11.69 -16.68 -17.52
N SER A 304 -11.53 -15.36 -17.47
CA SER A 304 -10.27 -14.70 -17.14
C SER A 304 -10.40 -13.95 -15.83
N ARG A 305 -10.96 -12.73 -15.85
CA ARG A 305 -10.89 -11.81 -14.72
C ARG A 305 -12.22 -11.12 -14.49
N THR A 306 -12.66 -11.10 -13.23
CA THR A 306 -13.87 -10.39 -12.81
C THR A 306 -13.53 -9.36 -11.74
N GLN A 307 -13.79 -8.09 -12.04
CA GLN A 307 -13.67 -6.99 -11.09
C GLN A 307 -15.00 -6.66 -10.43
N LEU A 308 -15.03 -6.71 -9.08
CA LEU A 308 -16.20 -6.47 -8.23
C LEU A 308 -15.96 -5.22 -7.37
N ALA A 309 -16.88 -4.26 -7.43
CA ALA A 309 -16.74 -2.97 -6.76
C ALA A 309 -17.96 -2.56 -5.93
N GLY A 310 -17.69 -1.84 -4.85
CA GLY A 310 -18.69 -1.37 -3.88
C GLY A 310 -19.01 -2.40 -2.80
N ILE A 311 -19.64 -1.95 -1.73
CA ILE A 311 -20.10 -2.81 -0.65
C ILE A 311 -21.41 -3.50 -1.02
N PHE A 312 -21.45 -4.82 -1.02
CA PHE A 312 -22.67 -5.59 -1.28
C PHE A 312 -22.74 -6.86 -0.43
N THR A 313 -23.95 -7.40 -0.34
CA THR A 313 -24.25 -8.61 0.41
C THR A 313 -24.68 -9.73 -0.53
N ILE A 314 -24.05 -10.90 -0.40
CA ILE A 314 -24.53 -12.15 -1.01
C ILE A 314 -25.36 -12.91 0.03
N THR A 315 -26.65 -13.09 -0.23
CA THR A 315 -27.58 -13.75 0.69
C THR A 315 -27.69 -15.25 0.46
N GLY A 316 -27.54 -15.72 -0.78
CA GLY A 316 -27.66 -17.13 -1.21
C GLY A 316 -26.32 -17.78 -1.55
N GLU A 317 -25.77 -17.57 -2.74
CA GLU A 317 -24.52 -18.20 -3.20
C GLU A 317 -23.64 -17.25 -4.03
N LEU A 318 -22.33 -17.25 -3.76
CA LEU A 318 -21.29 -16.75 -4.66
C LEU A 318 -20.65 -17.95 -5.35
N GLU A 319 -20.88 -18.12 -6.65
CA GLU A 319 -20.35 -19.23 -7.45
C GLU A 319 -19.30 -18.74 -8.45
N VAL A 320 -18.11 -19.34 -8.44
CA VAL A 320 -17.13 -19.23 -9.52
C VAL A 320 -17.19 -20.50 -10.34
N VAL A 321 -17.46 -20.37 -11.64
CA VAL A 321 -17.74 -21.53 -12.51
C VAL A 321 -16.47 -22.13 -13.11
N ASN A 322 -15.52 -21.30 -13.53
CA ASN A 322 -14.35 -21.74 -14.28
C ASN A 322 -13.08 -21.80 -13.41
N PHE A 323 -12.20 -22.75 -13.74
CA PHE A 323 -10.86 -22.85 -13.18
C PHE A 323 -10.02 -21.64 -13.61
N GLY A 324 -9.11 -21.19 -12.74
CA GLY A 324 -8.18 -20.09 -13.03
C GLY A 324 -8.80 -18.70 -13.11
N THR A 325 -10.13 -18.54 -12.98
CA THR A 325 -10.77 -17.22 -12.94
C THR A 325 -10.21 -16.41 -11.76
N THR A 326 -9.77 -15.18 -12.04
CA THR A 326 -9.30 -14.22 -11.04
C THR A 326 -10.41 -13.25 -10.67
N ILE A 327 -10.83 -13.28 -9.40
CA ILE A 327 -11.81 -12.38 -8.80
C ILE A 327 -11.05 -11.27 -8.10
N LEU A 328 -11.18 -10.07 -8.62
CA LEU A 328 -10.55 -8.87 -8.10
C LEU A 328 -11.57 -7.98 -7.42
N PHE A 329 -11.37 -7.70 -6.15
CA PHE A 329 -12.15 -6.71 -5.41
C PHE A 329 -11.55 -5.32 -5.63
N ASN A 330 -12.38 -4.28 -5.74
CA ASN A 330 -11.94 -2.93 -6.07
C ASN A 330 -12.58 -1.89 -5.12
N GLY A 331 -11.86 -1.51 -4.06
CA GLY A 331 -12.20 -0.39 -3.18
C GLY A 331 -11.66 0.97 -3.61
N GLY A 332 -11.05 1.08 -4.80
CA GLY A 332 -10.58 2.35 -5.35
C GLY A 332 -11.69 3.40 -5.49
N ASN A 333 -11.30 4.67 -5.51
CA ASN A 333 -12.18 5.85 -5.60
C ASN A 333 -13.14 6.04 -4.40
N ASN A 334 -12.63 5.88 -3.17
CA ASN A 334 -13.39 5.98 -1.92
C ASN A 334 -14.54 4.95 -1.82
N ARG A 335 -14.38 3.79 -2.47
CA ARG A 335 -15.27 2.65 -2.26
C ARG A 335 -14.80 1.92 -1.00
N GLU A 336 -15.72 1.22 -0.35
CA GLU A 336 -15.38 0.36 0.78
C GLU A 336 -14.87 -0.99 0.23
N ASP A 337 -13.74 -1.47 0.74
CA ASP A 337 -13.18 -2.81 0.48
C ASP A 337 -13.86 -3.87 1.38
N GLU A 338 -15.18 -4.00 1.29
CA GLU A 338 -15.94 -4.95 2.10
C GLU A 338 -17.02 -5.68 1.28
N ILE A 339 -17.10 -7.01 1.44
CA ILE A 339 -18.19 -7.83 0.93
C ILE A 339 -18.75 -8.68 2.06
N ILE A 340 -20.08 -8.72 2.16
CA ILE A 340 -20.79 -9.48 3.17
C ILE A 340 -21.32 -10.77 2.54
N ILE A 341 -20.89 -11.94 3.02
CA ILE A 341 -21.36 -13.23 2.50
C ILE A 341 -22.14 -13.96 3.59
N ASN A 342 -23.47 -13.80 3.56
CA ASN A 342 -24.38 -14.55 4.43
C ASN A 342 -24.67 -15.96 3.88
N GLY A 343 -24.54 -16.11 2.57
CA GLY A 343 -24.75 -17.34 1.81
C GLY A 343 -23.60 -18.37 1.85
N THR A 344 -23.46 -19.13 0.78
CA THR A 344 -22.35 -20.06 0.51
C THR A 344 -21.39 -19.50 -0.53
N VAL A 345 -20.16 -20.01 -0.56
CA VAL A 345 -19.23 -19.81 -1.67
C VAL A 345 -18.99 -21.16 -2.32
N LYS A 346 -19.05 -21.19 -3.64
CA LYS A 346 -18.82 -22.39 -4.45
C LYS A 346 -17.81 -22.10 -5.54
N THR A 347 -16.85 -23.00 -5.67
CA THR A 347 -15.72 -22.89 -6.58
C THR A 347 -15.55 -24.25 -7.28
N PRO A 348 -14.91 -24.29 -8.46
CA PRO A 348 -14.68 -25.53 -9.16
C PRO A 348 -13.68 -26.38 -8.39
N LYS A 349 -13.98 -27.66 -8.27
CA LYS A 349 -13.20 -28.60 -7.47
C LYS A 349 -11.92 -29.00 -8.20
N VAL A 350 -10.76 -28.80 -7.58
CA VAL A 350 -9.47 -29.24 -8.12
C VAL A 350 -9.29 -30.75 -7.92
N LEU A 351 -9.18 -31.47 -9.03
CA LEU A 351 -9.03 -32.94 -9.06
C LEU A 351 -7.75 -33.37 -9.78
N ASN A 352 -7.31 -32.58 -10.75
CA ASN A 352 -6.16 -32.83 -11.60
C ASN A 352 -5.17 -31.65 -11.48
N CYS A 353 -3.96 -31.82 -12.02
CA CYS A 353 -2.92 -30.80 -11.93
C CYS A 353 -3.05 -29.66 -12.96
N ASP A 354 -3.95 -29.79 -13.94
CA ASP A 354 -4.37 -28.73 -14.87
C ASP A 354 -5.59 -27.94 -14.37
N ASP A 355 -6.22 -28.37 -13.28
CA ASP A 355 -7.32 -27.66 -12.64
C ASP A 355 -6.77 -26.48 -11.82
N ILE A 356 -6.54 -25.33 -12.48
CA ILE A 356 -6.02 -24.11 -11.82
C ILE A 356 -7.07 -23.58 -10.84
N ARG A 357 -6.64 -23.27 -9.62
CA ARG A 357 -7.50 -22.71 -8.57
C ARG A 357 -8.02 -21.33 -8.99
N PRO A 358 -9.28 -20.98 -8.71
CA PRO A 358 -9.69 -19.59 -8.77
C PRO A 358 -8.92 -18.76 -7.75
N ILE A 359 -8.66 -17.50 -8.11
CA ILE A 359 -7.88 -16.58 -7.29
C ILE A 359 -8.81 -15.48 -6.78
N PHE A 360 -8.94 -15.33 -5.47
CA PHE A 360 -9.59 -14.19 -4.84
C PHE A 360 -8.50 -13.21 -4.40
N SER A 361 -8.52 -11.99 -4.94
CA SER A 361 -7.50 -10.97 -4.66
C SER A 361 -8.08 -9.55 -4.66
N ASN A 362 -7.31 -8.58 -4.19
CA ASN A 362 -7.63 -7.15 -4.35
C ASN A 362 -6.94 -6.58 -5.62
N VAL A 363 -7.50 -5.52 -6.19
CA VAL A 363 -6.90 -4.74 -7.29
C VAL A 363 -5.65 -4.00 -6.82
N TYR A 364 -5.64 -3.54 -5.57
CA TYR A 364 -4.52 -2.79 -4.99
C TYR A 364 -3.68 -3.67 -4.05
N ASN A 365 -2.48 -3.22 -3.72
CA ASN A 365 -1.58 -3.90 -2.78
C ASN A 365 -2.01 -3.71 -1.31
N ASP A 366 -3.31 -3.65 -1.06
CA ASP A 366 -3.97 -3.63 0.25
C ASP A 366 -4.79 -4.92 0.42
N PHE A 367 -5.83 -4.91 1.26
CA PHE A 367 -6.68 -6.07 1.52
C PHE A 367 -8.17 -5.76 1.39
N THR A 368 -8.94 -6.79 1.02
CA THR A 368 -10.42 -6.75 1.08
C THR A 368 -10.94 -7.51 2.28
N THR A 369 -11.99 -6.99 2.91
CA THR A 369 -12.67 -7.65 4.04
C THR A 369 -13.85 -8.50 3.55
N LEU A 370 -13.84 -9.79 3.88
CA LEU A 370 -15.01 -10.68 3.80
C LEU A 370 -15.68 -10.78 5.18
N THR A 371 -16.90 -10.26 5.28
CA THR A 371 -17.64 -10.17 6.54
C THR A 371 -18.77 -11.18 6.62
N ARG A 372 -18.91 -11.81 7.79
CA ARG A 372 -20.07 -12.64 8.15
C ARG A 372 -20.33 -12.61 9.66
N ASN A 373 -21.55 -12.26 10.05
CA ASN A 373 -21.90 -12.02 11.45
C ASN A 373 -21.97 -13.29 12.32
N SER A 374 -22.38 -14.44 11.75
CA SER A 374 -22.49 -15.70 12.49
C SER A 374 -22.49 -16.93 11.57
N GLY A 375 -22.31 -18.11 12.17
CA GLY A 375 -22.29 -19.39 11.44
C GLY A 375 -20.90 -19.73 10.93
N SER A 376 -20.82 -20.32 9.74
CA SER A 376 -19.56 -20.67 9.08
C SER A 376 -19.58 -20.30 7.61
N LEU A 377 -18.48 -19.75 7.10
CA LEU A 377 -18.23 -19.57 5.66
C LEU A 377 -17.06 -20.45 5.25
N LYS A 378 -17.22 -21.17 4.13
CA LYS A 378 -16.20 -22.05 3.59
C LYS A 378 -15.89 -21.65 2.16
N ILE A 379 -14.60 -21.54 1.84
CA ILE A 379 -14.11 -21.41 0.47
C ILE A 379 -13.26 -22.63 0.18
N ASP A 380 -13.71 -23.43 -0.77
CA ASP A 380 -13.00 -24.62 -1.24
C ASP A 380 -12.05 -24.25 -2.38
N ASP A 381 -10.98 -25.03 -2.50
CA ASP A 381 -10.24 -25.18 -3.74
C ASP A 381 -9.67 -23.90 -4.40
N SER A 382 -9.35 -22.87 -3.61
CA SER A 382 -9.02 -21.53 -4.14
C SER A 382 -7.67 -21.00 -3.64
N GLU A 383 -7.11 -20.04 -4.37
CA GLU A 383 -6.07 -19.15 -3.85
C GLU A 383 -6.72 -17.90 -3.29
N ILE A 384 -6.37 -17.54 -2.05
CA ILE A 384 -6.94 -16.42 -1.32
C ILE A 384 -5.79 -15.47 -0.97
N ASN A 385 -5.66 -14.40 -1.74
CA ASN A 385 -4.58 -13.44 -1.63
C ASN A 385 -5.11 -12.10 -1.11
N ASN A 386 -4.51 -11.57 -0.04
CA ASN A 386 -4.92 -10.29 0.56
C ASN A 386 -6.42 -10.20 0.95
N ILE A 387 -7.01 -11.30 1.44
CA ILE A 387 -8.42 -11.30 1.89
C ILE A 387 -8.50 -11.53 3.40
N GLN A 388 -9.02 -10.55 4.12
CA GLN A 388 -9.25 -10.63 5.56
C GLN A 388 -10.67 -11.11 5.87
N ALA A 389 -10.79 -12.20 6.60
CA ALA A 389 -12.05 -12.70 7.11
C ALA A 389 -12.38 -12.06 8.47
N GLN A 390 -13.56 -11.43 8.59
CA GLN A 390 -13.99 -10.75 9.81
C GLN A 390 -15.46 -11.04 10.19
N GLY A 391 -15.80 -10.82 11.46
CA GLY A 391 -17.13 -11.01 12.02
C GLY A 391 -17.21 -12.14 13.05
N GLY A 392 -18.43 -12.53 13.43
CA GLY A 392 -18.68 -13.57 14.43
C GLY A 392 -18.78 -15.00 13.86
N ALA A 393 -18.61 -15.19 12.56
CA ALA A 393 -18.59 -16.49 11.92
C ALA A 393 -17.21 -17.16 11.99
N THR A 394 -17.19 -18.48 11.75
CA THR A 394 -15.94 -19.22 11.48
C THR A 394 -15.67 -19.23 9.98
N PHE A 395 -14.49 -18.81 9.55
CA PHE A 395 -14.08 -18.83 8.15
C PHE A 395 -13.09 -19.98 7.93
N THR A 396 -13.33 -20.79 6.92
CA THR A 396 -12.50 -21.96 6.64
C THR A 396 -12.08 -22.00 5.17
N ALA A 397 -10.78 -21.99 4.94
CA ALA A 397 -10.17 -22.21 3.64
C ALA A 397 -9.86 -23.70 3.50
N VAL A 398 -10.51 -24.42 2.58
CA VAL A 398 -10.42 -25.88 2.46
C VAL A 398 -9.82 -26.32 1.15
N ASN A 399 -8.74 -27.10 1.22
CA ASN A 399 -7.92 -27.38 0.05
C ASN A 399 -7.53 -26.09 -0.70
N SER A 400 -7.31 -25.00 0.04
CA SER A 400 -7.04 -23.66 -0.47
C SER A 400 -5.65 -23.20 -0.04
N VAL A 401 -5.14 -22.16 -0.69
CA VAL A 401 -3.85 -21.55 -0.39
C VAL A 401 -4.08 -20.13 0.09
N LEU A 402 -3.57 -19.79 1.27
CA LEU A 402 -3.56 -18.42 1.78
C LEU A 402 -2.26 -17.73 1.36
N GLN A 403 -2.37 -16.50 0.85
CA GLN A 403 -1.23 -15.68 0.41
C GLN A 403 -1.39 -14.23 0.88
N GLY A 404 -0.28 -13.48 0.84
CA GLY A 404 -0.29 -12.06 1.11
C GLY A 404 -0.76 -11.72 2.54
N SER A 405 -1.62 -10.71 2.65
CA SER A 405 -2.21 -10.22 3.91
C SER A 405 -3.48 -10.97 4.33
N SER A 406 -3.72 -12.16 3.76
CA SER A 406 -4.89 -12.97 4.11
C SER A 406 -4.85 -13.41 5.58
N SER A 407 -5.91 -13.10 6.33
CA SER A 407 -6.01 -13.40 7.77
C SER A 407 -7.44 -13.69 8.21
N GLY A 408 -7.62 -14.23 9.42
CA GLY A 408 -8.95 -14.60 9.94
C GLY A 408 -9.48 -15.95 9.45
N TRP A 409 -8.70 -16.70 8.66
CA TRP A 409 -9.05 -18.01 8.11
C TRP A 409 -8.53 -19.17 8.95
N ILE A 410 -9.32 -20.25 9.01
CA ILE A 410 -8.86 -21.56 9.46
C ILE A 410 -8.54 -22.40 8.23
N GLU A 411 -7.29 -22.79 8.04
CA GLU A 411 -6.92 -23.77 7.01
C GLU A 411 -7.36 -25.18 7.43
N SER A 412 -7.97 -25.91 6.50
CA SER A 412 -8.41 -27.29 6.74
C SER A 412 -8.19 -28.13 5.49
N ASN A 413 -7.54 -29.28 5.65
CA ASN A 413 -7.07 -30.12 4.54
C ASN A 413 -6.32 -29.29 3.48
N PRO A 414 -5.20 -28.64 3.82
CA PRO A 414 -4.42 -27.88 2.84
C PRO A 414 -4.02 -28.79 1.67
N PRO A 415 -3.81 -28.23 0.46
CA PRO A 415 -3.41 -29.01 -0.71
C PRO A 415 -2.19 -29.87 -0.42
N VAL A 416 -2.21 -31.12 -0.87
CA VAL A 416 -1.07 -32.03 -0.74
C VAL A 416 -0.03 -31.66 -1.80
N PRO A 417 1.17 -31.19 -1.42
CA PRO A 417 2.22 -30.83 -2.37
C PRO A 417 2.66 -32.04 -3.19
N LEU A 418 2.83 -31.86 -4.50
CA LEU A 418 3.64 -32.77 -5.30
C LEU A 418 5.11 -32.28 -5.29
N ALA A 419 6.03 -33.23 -5.42
CA ALA A 419 7.45 -32.92 -5.57
C ALA A 419 7.82 -33.09 -7.06
N TYR A 420 8.07 -31.98 -7.74
CA TYR A 420 8.54 -31.96 -9.12
C TYR A 420 10.05 -31.85 -9.19
N GLU A 421 10.66 -32.63 -10.07
CA GLU A 421 12.08 -32.62 -10.38
C GLU A 421 12.27 -32.10 -11.82
N TRP A 422 13.17 -31.13 -11.98
CA TRP A 422 13.53 -30.60 -13.29
C TRP A 422 14.44 -31.56 -14.04
N VAL A 423 14.05 -31.92 -15.27
CA VAL A 423 14.82 -32.82 -16.15
C VAL A 423 15.61 -32.01 -17.18
N GLY A 424 15.01 -30.96 -17.75
CA GLY A 424 15.64 -30.11 -18.77
C GLY A 424 16.08 -30.87 -20.03
N THR A 425 16.91 -30.22 -20.85
CA THR A 425 17.48 -30.83 -22.07
C THR A 425 18.97 -30.48 -22.16
N THR A 426 19.80 -31.46 -22.52
CA THR A 426 21.27 -31.32 -22.51
C THR A 426 21.77 -30.15 -23.35
N GLY A 427 22.49 -29.24 -22.69
CA GLY A 427 23.16 -28.11 -23.33
C GLY A 427 22.22 -26.99 -23.81
N THR A 428 20.99 -26.95 -23.30
CA THR A 428 20.00 -25.92 -23.68
C THR A 428 19.28 -25.37 -22.45
N LEU A 429 18.84 -24.11 -22.53
CA LEU A 429 17.80 -23.57 -21.65
C LEU A 429 16.45 -24.11 -22.12
N SER A 430 15.68 -24.72 -21.22
CA SER A 430 14.31 -25.16 -21.50
C SER A 430 13.32 -24.35 -20.69
N ASP A 431 12.13 -24.10 -21.25
CA ASP A 431 11.14 -23.23 -20.62
C ASP A 431 10.44 -23.93 -19.44
N TRP A 432 10.24 -23.20 -18.33
CA TRP A 432 9.54 -23.66 -17.13
C TRP A 432 8.12 -24.15 -17.45
N ASN A 433 7.45 -23.51 -18.41
CA ASN A 433 6.08 -23.83 -18.79
C ASN A 433 5.98 -25.05 -19.74
N ASP A 434 7.08 -25.75 -20.07
CA ASP A 434 7.04 -26.99 -20.82
C ASP A 434 6.84 -28.19 -19.85
N PRO A 435 5.64 -28.81 -19.79
CA PRO A 435 5.37 -29.92 -18.88
C PRO A 435 6.23 -31.16 -19.17
N SER A 436 6.85 -31.26 -20.35
CA SER A 436 7.78 -32.37 -20.66
C SER A 436 9.14 -32.25 -19.95
N LYS A 437 9.42 -31.10 -19.32
CA LYS A 437 10.64 -30.84 -18.56
C LYS A 437 10.50 -31.16 -17.08
N TRP A 438 9.29 -31.48 -16.64
CA TRP A 438 8.97 -31.79 -15.25
C TRP A 438 8.58 -33.25 -15.10
N GLN A 439 9.21 -33.92 -14.15
CA GLN A 439 8.79 -35.23 -13.67
C GLN A 439 8.49 -35.15 -12.17
N LEU A 440 7.73 -36.09 -11.64
CA LEU A 440 7.62 -36.25 -10.19
C LEU A 440 8.90 -36.86 -9.64
N LEU A 441 9.26 -36.47 -8.41
CA LEU A 441 10.37 -37.07 -7.66
C LEU A 441 10.13 -38.59 -7.55
N GLY A 442 10.94 -39.38 -8.27
CA GLY A 442 10.70 -40.81 -8.50
C GLY A 442 10.57 -41.23 -9.98
N GLY A 443 10.52 -40.26 -10.90
CA GLY A 443 10.74 -40.45 -12.34
C GLY A 443 9.49 -40.59 -13.21
N SER A 444 8.29 -40.39 -12.67
CA SER A 444 7.04 -40.46 -13.46
C SER A 444 6.60 -39.09 -13.97
N PHE A 445 6.12 -39.03 -15.21
CA PHE A 445 5.53 -37.81 -15.77
C PHE A 445 4.00 -37.82 -15.60
N ASN A 446 3.45 -36.72 -15.11
CA ASN A 446 2.00 -36.45 -15.09
C ASN A 446 1.58 -35.40 -16.13
N ASN A 447 2.54 -34.90 -16.93
CA ASN A 447 2.34 -33.88 -17.96
C ASN A 447 1.77 -32.55 -17.42
N CYS A 448 2.18 -32.19 -16.20
CA CYS A 448 1.86 -30.94 -15.55
C CYS A 448 3.13 -30.18 -15.17
N ILE A 449 2.94 -28.92 -14.80
CA ILE A 449 3.98 -28.04 -14.29
C ILE A 449 3.77 -27.80 -12.79
N PRO A 450 4.81 -27.41 -12.04
CA PRO A 450 4.67 -27.04 -10.64
C PRO A 450 3.73 -25.84 -10.47
N THR A 451 2.91 -25.89 -9.43
CA THR A 451 2.04 -24.81 -8.98
C THR A 451 2.53 -24.27 -7.64
N ILE A 452 1.87 -23.21 -7.12
CA ILE A 452 2.24 -22.60 -5.83
C ILE A 452 2.16 -23.53 -4.62
N VAL A 453 1.50 -24.70 -4.76
CA VAL A 453 1.44 -25.72 -3.70
C VAL A 453 2.55 -26.76 -3.78
N ASP A 454 3.25 -26.83 -4.91
CA ASP A 454 4.16 -27.92 -5.23
C ASP A 454 5.62 -27.56 -4.94
N ASP A 455 6.41 -28.54 -4.53
CA ASP A 455 7.85 -28.37 -4.32
C ASP A 455 8.60 -28.62 -5.61
N VAL A 456 9.58 -27.78 -5.89
CA VAL A 456 10.47 -27.86 -7.05
C VAL A 456 11.86 -28.29 -6.60
N TYR A 457 12.38 -29.31 -7.27
CA TYR A 457 13.71 -29.86 -7.05
C TYR A 457 14.55 -29.73 -8.31
N ILE A 458 15.68 -29.04 -8.20
CA ILE A 458 16.70 -29.02 -9.25
C ILE A 458 17.85 -29.88 -8.75
N THR A 459 17.86 -31.15 -9.14
CA THR A 459 18.85 -32.14 -8.66
C THR A 459 19.94 -32.38 -9.70
N ASN A 460 20.93 -33.21 -9.37
CA ASN A 460 21.95 -33.67 -10.33
C ASN A 460 21.39 -34.50 -11.49
N GLU A 461 20.08 -34.80 -11.52
CA GLU A 461 19.45 -35.37 -12.70
C GLU A 461 19.12 -34.34 -13.78
N ALA A 462 19.00 -33.05 -13.45
CA ALA A 462 18.79 -31.98 -14.40
C ALA A 462 19.87 -31.98 -15.49
N LYS A 463 19.46 -31.96 -16.76
CA LYS A 463 20.36 -32.03 -17.92
C LYS A 463 20.62 -30.67 -18.58
N GLY A 464 19.89 -29.62 -18.24
CA GLY A 464 20.07 -28.27 -18.79
C GLY A 464 19.43 -27.21 -17.92
N GLY A 465 19.73 -25.94 -18.20
CA GLY A 465 19.22 -24.80 -17.45
C GLY A 465 17.73 -24.53 -17.71
N ILE A 466 17.20 -23.60 -16.93
CA ILE A 466 15.78 -23.27 -16.82
C ILE A 466 15.58 -21.87 -17.39
N ARG A 467 14.52 -21.66 -18.15
CA ARG A 467 14.10 -20.34 -18.63
C ARG A 467 12.67 -20.09 -18.19
N ILE A 468 12.41 -18.92 -17.60
CA ILE A 468 11.07 -18.41 -17.35
C ILE A 468 10.82 -17.33 -18.41
N PRO A 469 9.93 -17.57 -19.40
CA PRO A 469 9.76 -16.68 -20.54
C PRO A 469 8.77 -15.55 -20.25
N SER A 470 9.03 -14.30 -20.62
CA SER A 470 7.98 -13.26 -20.57
C SER A 470 6.94 -13.39 -21.71
N PRO A 471 5.65 -13.06 -21.48
CA PRO A 471 5.02 -12.79 -20.20
C PRO A 471 4.61 -14.10 -19.51
N TYR A 472 5.26 -14.46 -18.41
CA TYR A 472 4.91 -15.66 -17.65
C TYR A 472 5.34 -15.54 -16.19
N LYS A 473 4.45 -16.02 -15.32
CA LYS A 473 4.69 -16.17 -13.90
C LYS A 473 4.79 -17.65 -13.56
N ALA A 474 5.99 -18.07 -13.15
CA ALA A 474 6.24 -19.39 -12.60
C ALA A 474 5.90 -19.41 -11.10
N PHE A 475 5.42 -20.54 -10.62
CA PHE A 475 5.04 -20.71 -9.21
C PHE A 475 5.66 -21.98 -8.63
N CYS A 476 6.03 -21.92 -7.36
CA CYS A 476 6.30 -23.10 -6.55
C CYS A 476 6.05 -22.77 -5.07
N ARG A 477 5.86 -23.82 -4.27
CA ARG A 477 5.92 -23.72 -2.81
C ARG A 477 7.36 -23.56 -2.37
N ASN A 478 8.13 -24.65 -2.41
CA ASN A 478 9.56 -24.63 -2.11
C ASN A 478 10.37 -24.75 -3.40
N LEU A 479 11.50 -24.05 -3.49
CA LEU A 479 12.49 -24.27 -4.54
C LEU A 479 13.78 -24.77 -3.93
N ILE A 480 14.13 -26.01 -4.23
CA ILE A 480 15.24 -26.75 -3.63
C ILE A 480 16.22 -27.15 -4.72
N TRP A 481 17.30 -26.39 -4.83
CA TRP A 481 18.35 -26.60 -5.81
C TRP A 481 19.55 -27.29 -5.19
N THR A 482 19.73 -28.57 -5.52
CA THR A 482 20.85 -29.41 -5.05
C THR A 482 21.78 -29.85 -6.18
N ASN A 483 21.52 -29.38 -7.40
CA ASN A 483 22.37 -29.63 -8.56
C ASN A 483 23.72 -28.94 -8.41
N THR A 484 24.80 -29.72 -8.58
CA THR A 484 26.20 -29.28 -8.44
C THR A 484 26.92 -29.15 -9.80
N MET A 485 26.18 -29.09 -10.91
CA MET A 485 26.71 -29.11 -12.28
C MET A 485 26.72 -27.73 -12.96
N SER A 486 26.60 -26.65 -12.20
CA SER A 486 26.57 -25.27 -12.69
C SER A 486 25.51 -25.02 -13.77
N LEU A 487 24.26 -25.27 -13.40
CA LEU A 487 23.10 -24.91 -14.23
C LEU A 487 22.62 -23.49 -13.91
N GLU A 488 21.91 -22.89 -14.86
CA GLU A 488 21.41 -21.53 -14.79
C GLU A 488 19.87 -21.53 -14.80
N LEU A 489 19.25 -20.62 -14.04
CA LEU A 489 17.85 -20.22 -14.17
C LEU A 489 17.80 -18.78 -14.67
N VAL A 490 17.13 -18.59 -15.81
CA VAL A 490 17.01 -17.29 -16.47
C VAL A 490 15.58 -16.76 -16.33
N LEU A 491 15.41 -15.59 -15.70
CA LEU A 491 14.21 -14.76 -15.76
C LEU A 491 14.27 -13.91 -17.04
N ASP A 492 13.67 -14.40 -18.13
CA ASP A 492 13.81 -13.84 -19.48
C ASP A 492 12.73 -12.80 -19.80
N GLY A 493 12.85 -11.63 -19.17
CA GLY A 493 11.98 -10.48 -19.37
C GLY A 493 12.18 -9.76 -20.70
N GLN A 494 11.14 -9.04 -21.16
CA GLN A 494 11.25 -8.04 -22.24
C GLN A 494 11.11 -6.63 -21.66
N THR A 495 11.35 -5.59 -22.46
CA THR A 495 11.28 -4.19 -21.99
C THR A 495 9.92 -3.79 -21.39
N ILE A 496 8.83 -4.46 -21.79
CA ILE A 496 7.45 -4.14 -21.35
C ILE A 496 6.66 -5.37 -20.86
N LEU A 497 7.27 -6.56 -20.87
CA LEU A 497 6.60 -7.80 -20.45
C LEU A 497 7.45 -8.48 -19.37
N GLU A 498 6.81 -8.87 -18.29
CA GLU A 498 7.45 -9.38 -17.08
C GLU A 498 7.73 -10.88 -17.17
N SER A 499 8.86 -11.29 -16.58
CA SER A 499 9.18 -12.69 -16.29
C SER A 499 9.30 -12.86 -14.78
N GLU A 500 8.39 -13.62 -14.18
CA GLU A 500 8.25 -13.68 -12.72
C GLU A 500 8.44 -15.11 -12.20
N LEU A 501 9.08 -15.25 -11.04
CA LEU A 501 9.11 -16.48 -10.25
C LEU A 501 8.60 -16.20 -8.84
N LEU A 502 7.46 -16.79 -8.48
CA LEU A 502 6.89 -16.70 -7.14
C LEU A 502 7.15 -17.98 -6.35
N ILE A 503 7.76 -17.82 -5.17
CA ILE A 503 8.08 -18.89 -4.21
C ILE A 503 7.29 -18.62 -2.92
N ALA A 504 6.44 -19.57 -2.53
CA ALA A 504 5.56 -19.40 -1.37
C ALA A 504 6.11 -19.93 -0.03
N GLY A 505 7.21 -20.69 -0.11
CA GLY A 505 7.83 -21.42 0.97
C GLY A 505 9.34 -21.19 1.03
N ASP A 506 10.07 -22.24 1.37
CA ASP A 506 11.52 -22.25 1.54
C ASP A 506 12.25 -22.15 0.19
N PHE A 507 13.38 -21.45 0.21
CA PHE A 507 14.26 -21.27 -0.93
C PHE A 507 15.68 -21.74 -0.59
N TYR A 508 16.17 -22.74 -1.29
CA TYR A 508 17.49 -23.33 -1.08
C TYR A 508 18.26 -23.41 -2.39
N LEU A 509 19.46 -22.84 -2.42
CA LEU A 509 20.40 -22.94 -3.53
C LEU A 509 21.71 -23.63 -3.13
N ASP A 510 22.23 -24.45 -4.04
CA ASP A 510 23.62 -24.86 -4.02
C ASP A 510 24.52 -23.74 -4.54
N GLU A 511 25.74 -23.62 -4.02
CA GLU A 511 26.72 -22.59 -4.37
C GLU A 511 27.08 -22.57 -5.87
N THR A 512 26.79 -23.65 -6.61
CA THR A 512 27.04 -23.73 -8.06
C THR A 512 25.89 -23.21 -8.91
N ALA A 513 24.73 -22.90 -8.32
CA ALA A 513 23.59 -22.37 -9.08
C ALA A 513 23.92 -20.97 -9.65
N THR A 514 23.24 -20.61 -10.74
CA THR A 514 23.29 -19.26 -11.29
C THR A 514 21.88 -18.80 -11.58
N ILE A 515 21.50 -17.64 -11.05
CA ILE A 515 20.25 -16.97 -11.39
C ILE A 515 20.61 -15.76 -12.26
N THR A 516 19.93 -15.60 -13.39
CA THR A 516 20.19 -14.49 -14.31
C THR A 516 18.88 -13.83 -14.68
N SER A 517 18.86 -12.50 -14.63
CA SER A 517 17.73 -11.68 -14.99
C SER A 517 17.97 -10.92 -16.30
N ILE A 518 16.91 -10.72 -17.06
CA ILE A 518 16.94 -9.98 -18.34
C ILE A 518 15.76 -9.01 -18.36
N ASN A 519 16.03 -7.73 -18.64
CA ASN A 519 15.02 -6.65 -18.72
C ASN A 519 14.04 -6.65 -17.52
N ASN A 520 12.73 -6.73 -17.75
CA ASN A 520 11.71 -6.66 -16.69
C ASN A 520 11.45 -8.05 -16.06
N HIS A 521 11.79 -8.22 -14.79
CA HIS A 521 11.84 -9.51 -14.10
C HIS A 521 11.54 -9.35 -12.61
N GLU A 522 10.99 -10.40 -11.98
CA GLU A 522 10.74 -10.39 -10.53
C GLU A 522 11.00 -11.77 -9.91
N LEU A 523 11.79 -11.81 -8.84
CA LEU A 523 11.89 -12.97 -7.93
C LEU A 523 11.11 -12.67 -6.65
N ILE A 524 9.97 -13.32 -6.48
CA ILE A 524 8.98 -12.97 -5.46
C ILE A 524 8.93 -14.04 -4.38
N PHE A 525 9.23 -13.66 -3.15
CA PHE A 525 8.93 -14.44 -1.96
C PHE A 525 7.59 -13.99 -1.39
N SER A 526 6.55 -14.82 -1.52
CA SER A 526 5.18 -14.46 -1.10
C SER A 526 4.57 -15.49 -0.16
N SER A 527 4.35 -15.15 1.11
CA SER A 527 3.90 -16.15 2.08
C SER A 527 3.11 -15.54 3.23
N ALA A 528 2.29 -16.37 3.89
CA ALA A 528 1.63 -16.07 5.16
C ALA A 528 2.22 -16.87 6.34
N SER A 529 3.33 -17.59 6.11
CA SER A 529 4.04 -18.40 7.10
C SER A 529 5.51 -18.03 7.21
N THR A 530 6.22 -18.70 8.13
CA THR A 530 7.67 -18.61 8.27
C THR A 530 8.38 -19.52 7.27
N ASN A 531 9.36 -18.98 6.55
CA ASN A 531 10.13 -19.66 5.51
C ASN A 531 11.62 -19.36 5.66
N SER A 532 12.45 -20.28 5.18
CA SER A 532 13.91 -20.18 5.20
C SER A 532 14.47 -19.80 3.83
N ILE A 533 15.47 -18.92 3.80
CA ILE A 533 16.20 -18.54 2.59
C ILE A 533 17.68 -18.90 2.76
N GLU A 534 18.17 -19.80 1.90
CA GLU A 534 19.55 -20.25 1.84
C GLU A 534 20.08 -20.11 0.40
N THR A 535 21.03 -19.21 0.18
CA THR A 535 21.56 -18.90 -1.17
C THR A 535 22.99 -19.38 -1.38
N ARG A 536 23.74 -19.62 -0.29
CA ARG A 536 25.14 -20.12 -0.30
C ARG A 536 26.08 -19.34 -1.23
N GLY A 537 25.91 -18.01 -1.28
CA GLY A 537 26.75 -17.08 -2.06
C GLY A 537 26.32 -16.89 -3.52
N VAL A 538 25.15 -17.41 -3.93
CA VAL A 538 24.57 -17.13 -5.25
C VAL A 538 23.98 -15.72 -5.24
N LEU A 539 24.44 -14.88 -6.17
CA LEU A 539 23.86 -13.56 -6.44
C LEU A 539 22.44 -13.72 -6.99
N LEU A 540 21.47 -13.10 -6.32
CA LEU A 540 20.08 -13.03 -6.78
C LEU A 540 19.80 -11.72 -7.53
N PRO A 541 18.83 -11.70 -8.45
CA PRO A 541 18.36 -10.46 -9.06
C PRO A 541 17.50 -9.65 -8.07
N ASP A 542 16.68 -8.74 -8.56
CA ASP A 542 15.69 -8.01 -7.76
C ASP A 542 14.76 -9.00 -7.02
N ILE A 543 14.72 -8.90 -5.70
CA ILE A 543 13.88 -9.73 -4.82
C ILE A 543 12.74 -8.92 -4.20
N TYR A 544 11.57 -9.55 -4.16
CA TYR A 544 10.35 -8.97 -3.61
C TYR A 544 9.88 -9.79 -2.41
N PHE A 545 9.61 -9.14 -1.29
CA PHE A 545 9.00 -9.75 -0.11
C PHE A 545 7.54 -9.30 0.02
N VAL A 546 6.60 -10.24 -0.12
CA VAL A 546 5.16 -9.99 -0.17
C VAL A 546 4.43 -10.81 0.90
N GLY A 547 3.58 -10.14 1.68
CA GLY A 547 2.68 -10.76 2.65
C GLY A 547 2.95 -10.34 4.09
N ASP A 548 1.98 -9.64 4.67
CA ASP A 548 2.08 -9.02 6.00
C ASP A 548 2.31 -10.02 7.14
N ALA A 549 1.83 -11.26 6.97
CA ALA A 549 2.02 -12.35 7.91
C ALA A 549 3.25 -13.22 7.58
N GLY A 550 3.88 -13.01 6.42
CA GLY A 550 5.07 -13.73 5.99
C GLY A 550 6.27 -13.42 6.88
N ARG A 551 7.11 -14.44 7.12
CA ARG A 551 8.41 -14.29 7.78
C ARG A 551 9.47 -15.01 6.98
N TRP A 552 10.59 -14.35 6.69
CA TRP A 552 11.72 -14.93 5.97
C TRP A 552 12.97 -14.89 6.83
N GLU A 553 13.47 -16.07 7.17
CA GLU A 553 14.66 -16.25 7.99
C GLU A 553 15.85 -16.60 7.09
N LEU A 554 16.90 -15.79 7.14
CA LEU A 554 18.13 -16.06 6.40
C LEU A 554 18.93 -17.18 7.08
N VAL A 555 19.31 -18.19 6.33
CA VAL A 555 20.17 -19.29 6.78
C VAL A 555 21.64 -19.01 6.44
N THR A 556 21.89 -18.32 5.33
CA THR A 556 23.21 -17.86 4.88
C THR A 556 23.17 -16.39 4.52
N ASP A 557 24.34 -15.78 4.34
CA ASP A 557 24.46 -14.44 3.77
C ASP A 557 23.69 -14.33 2.44
N LEU A 558 23.07 -13.16 2.23
CA LEU A 558 22.26 -12.85 1.05
C LEU A 558 22.96 -11.77 0.21
N GLU A 559 23.18 -12.06 -1.08
CA GLU A 559 23.65 -11.09 -2.06
C GLU A 559 22.62 -10.96 -3.17
N CYS A 560 22.15 -9.75 -3.45
CA CYS A 560 21.15 -9.51 -4.49
C CYS A 560 21.21 -8.11 -5.10
N ASP A 561 20.70 -7.94 -6.32
CA ASP A 561 20.68 -6.62 -6.98
C ASP A 561 19.86 -5.60 -6.17
N GLN A 562 18.57 -5.86 -5.93
CA GLN A 562 17.69 -4.98 -5.15
C GLN A 562 16.78 -5.76 -4.20
N ILE A 563 16.50 -5.18 -3.03
CA ILE A 563 15.48 -5.65 -2.09
C ILE A 563 14.27 -4.73 -2.14
N ILE A 564 13.10 -5.27 -2.48
CA ILE A 564 11.81 -4.59 -2.43
C ILE A 564 10.93 -5.29 -1.40
N VAL A 565 10.44 -4.54 -0.43
CA VAL A 565 9.61 -5.08 0.64
C VAL A 565 8.22 -4.47 0.52
N GLU A 566 7.23 -5.30 0.21
CA GLU A 566 5.82 -4.92 0.23
C GLU A 566 5.18 -5.20 1.58
N GLY A 567 5.58 -6.25 2.30
CA GLY A 567 5.06 -6.55 3.64
C GLY A 567 5.78 -7.72 4.31
N GLY A 568 5.56 -7.88 5.61
CA GLY A 568 6.02 -9.04 6.39
C GLY A 568 7.31 -8.80 7.19
N THR A 569 7.90 -9.90 7.68
CA THR A 569 9.05 -9.90 8.58
C THR A 569 10.30 -10.45 7.90
N ILE A 570 11.38 -9.67 7.81
CA ILE A 570 12.69 -10.15 7.36
C ILE A 570 13.59 -10.29 8.59
N GLU A 571 14.10 -11.51 8.81
CA GLU A 571 14.98 -11.83 9.93
C GLU A 571 16.33 -12.33 9.43
N THR A 572 17.38 -11.58 9.74
CA THR A 572 18.72 -11.85 9.22
C THR A 572 19.37 -13.06 9.88
N GLN A 573 18.91 -13.47 11.08
CA GLN A 573 19.55 -14.51 11.89
C GLN A 573 21.07 -14.32 12.04
N ASN A 574 21.54 -13.06 12.07
CA ASN A 574 22.95 -12.67 12.11
C ASN A 574 23.75 -12.96 10.82
N GLN A 575 23.09 -13.28 9.71
CA GLN A 575 23.69 -13.36 8.38
C GLN A 575 23.77 -11.97 7.74
N ASP A 576 24.81 -11.73 6.94
CA ASP A 576 25.03 -10.46 6.29
C ASP A 576 24.17 -10.32 5.02
N ILE A 577 23.82 -9.10 4.66
CA ILE A 577 23.11 -8.78 3.41
C ILE A 577 23.95 -7.79 2.61
N THR A 578 24.14 -8.05 1.32
CA THR A 578 24.73 -7.11 0.36
C THR A 578 23.76 -6.88 -0.80
N THR A 579 23.42 -5.63 -1.07
CA THR A 579 22.52 -5.26 -2.17
C THR A 579 22.82 -3.88 -2.75
N ASP A 580 22.35 -3.57 -3.96
CA ASP A 580 22.51 -2.23 -4.54
C ASP A 580 21.47 -1.24 -4.01
N SER A 581 20.25 -1.69 -3.68
CA SER A 581 19.24 -0.83 -3.06
C SER A 581 18.25 -1.58 -2.20
N TRP A 582 17.67 -0.87 -1.22
CA TRP A 582 16.64 -1.42 -0.33
C TRP A 582 15.45 -0.47 -0.31
N LEU A 583 14.27 -0.95 -0.73
CA LEU A 583 13.05 -0.17 -0.86
C LEU A 583 11.89 -0.80 -0.08
N SER A 584 11.39 -0.07 0.91
CA SER A 584 10.12 -0.41 1.58
C SER A 584 8.96 0.30 0.89
N ILE A 585 8.03 -0.46 0.30
CA ILE A 585 6.80 0.08 -0.33
C ILE A 585 5.79 0.47 0.74
N GLU A 586 5.02 1.52 0.51
CA GLU A 586 4.07 2.06 1.49
C GLU A 586 2.80 1.18 1.63
N GLY A 587 1.98 1.43 2.67
CA GLY A 587 0.68 0.75 2.88
C GLY A 587 0.71 -0.37 3.94
N ASN A 588 1.58 -1.35 3.77
CA ASN A 588 1.56 -2.60 4.54
C ASN A 588 2.62 -2.68 5.66
N PRO A 589 2.37 -3.40 6.77
CA PRO A 589 3.31 -3.58 7.89
C PRO A 589 4.57 -4.35 7.51
N LYS A 590 5.72 -3.84 7.97
CA LYS A 590 7.06 -4.40 7.76
C LYS A 590 7.82 -4.47 9.08
N HIS A 591 8.49 -5.59 9.32
CA HIS A 591 9.30 -5.80 10.51
C HIS A 591 10.68 -6.32 10.13
N TYR A 592 11.73 -5.60 10.52
CA TYR A 592 13.11 -5.97 10.24
C TYR A 592 13.82 -6.39 11.53
N ILE A 593 14.24 -7.66 11.62
CA ILE A 593 15.00 -8.20 12.76
C ILE A 593 16.44 -8.40 12.31
N LEU A 594 17.33 -7.49 12.73
CA LEU A 594 18.68 -7.38 12.16
C LEU A 594 19.76 -8.13 12.95
N GLY A 595 19.51 -8.52 14.21
CA GLY A 595 20.48 -9.28 15.00
C GLY A 595 21.85 -8.60 15.07
N SER A 596 22.94 -9.34 14.81
CA SER A 596 24.30 -8.80 14.69
C SER A 596 24.81 -8.70 13.25
N SER A 597 23.93 -8.62 12.25
CA SER A 597 24.32 -8.64 10.84
C SER A 597 24.96 -7.33 10.38
N THR A 598 25.75 -7.43 9.31
CA THR A 598 26.18 -6.30 8.47
C THR A 598 25.26 -6.21 7.26
N ILE A 599 24.60 -5.07 7.08
CA ILE A 599 23.72 -4.77 5.94
C ILE A 599 24.42 -3.75 5.06
N THR A 600 24.95 -4.16 3.91
CA THR A 600 25.60 -3.29 2.93
C THR A 600 24.64 -2.99 1.79
N VAL A 601 24.33 -1.71 1.60
CA VAL A 601 23.49 -1.20 0.51
C VAL A 601 24.33 -0.24 -0.34
N ASN A 602 24.71 -0.62 -1.56
CA ASN A 602 25.61 0.18 -2.41
C ASN A 602 24.99 1.50 -2.90
N GLY A 603 23.68 1.71 -2.66
CA GLY A 603 22.96 2.94 -2.96
C GLY A 603 22.10 3.41 -1.78
N GLU A 604 20.82 3.67 -2.06
CA GLU A 604 19.86 4.12 -1.04
C GLU A 604 19.24 2.96 -0.28
N MET A 605 19.29 3.04 1.05
CA MET A 605 18.49 2.25 1.97
C MET A 605 17.28 3.07 2.42
N LYS A 606 16.13 2.83 1.78
CA LYS A 606 14.84 3.45 2.10
C LYS A 606 14.00 2.52 2.98
N LEU A 607 14.11 2.72 4.29
CA LEU A 607 13.37 1.96 5.30
C LEU A 607 11.95 2.48 5.48
N ALA A 608 11.75 3.79 5.61
CA ALA A 608 10.42 4.37 5.84
C ALA A 608 10.39 5.86 5.50
N GLN A 609 9.23 6.37 5.05
CA GLN A 609 9.02 7.78 4.71
C GLN A 609 7.63 8.27 5.18
N LEU A 610 7.51 9.55 5.54
CA LEU A 610 6.20 10.16 5.89
C LEU A 610 5.29 10.35 4.66
N PRO A 611 3.95 10.37 4.84
CA PRO A 611 3.22 10.29 6.12
C PRO A 611 2.94 8.85 6.59
N GLN A 612 3.37 7.83 5.84
CA GLN A 612 2.98 6.44 6.04
C GLN A 612 4.13 5.64 6.63
N ASN A 613 4.11 5.44 7.95
CA ASN A 613 5.10 4.63 8.66
C ASN A 613 4.46 3.36 9.25
N ASN A 614 4.61 2.25 8.54
CA ASN A 614 4.25 0.91 9.03
C ASN A 614 5.51 0.03 9.13
N VAL A 615 6.66 0.60 9.50
CA VAL A 615 7.94 -0.10 9.60
C VAL A 615 8.43 -0.15 11.04
N THR A 616 8.82 -1.33 11.48
CA THR A 616 9.42 -1.59 12.80
C THR A 616 10.77 -2.28 12.63
N VAL A 617 11.74 -1.93 13.49
CA VAL A 617 13.11 -2.47 13.41
C VAL A 617 13.58 -2.95 14.78
N ASP A 618 13.91 -4.23 14.88
CA ASP A 618 14.67 -4.80 15.98
C ASP A 618 16.16 -4.77 15.61
N LYS A 619 16.80 -3.64 15.93
CA LYS A 619 18.17 -3.31 15.49
C LYS A 619 19.27 -4.26 15.99
N GLY A 620 19.04 -4.97 17.10
CA GLY A 620 20.08 -5.80 17.73
C GLY A 620 21.40 -5.04 17.93
N THR A 621 22.50 -5.61 17.43
CA THR A 621 23.81 -4.96 17.32
C THR A 621 24.24 -4.80 15.87
N SER A 622 23.30 -4.53 14.97
CA SER A 622 23.52 -4.52 13.51
C SER A 622 24.43 -3.39 13.04
N HIS A 623 25.05 -3.58 11.87
CA HIS A 623 25.85 -2.57 11.20
C HIS A 623 25.32 -2.30 9.79
N ILE A 624 24.67 -1.17 9.59
CA ILE A 624 24.14 -0.74 8.30
C ILE A 624 25.18 0.13 7.60
N LYS A 625 25.51 -0.18 6.34
CA LYS A 625 26.45 0.56 5.50
C LYS A 625 25.73 0.97 4.22
N CYS A 626 25.59 2.27 3.96
CA CYS A 626 24.84 2.75 2.77
C CYS A 626 25.35 4.08 2.21
N GLU A 627 25.06 4.37 0.94
CA GLU A 627 25.31 5.71 0.38
C GLU A 627 24.27 6.72 0.88
N LYS A 628 23.01 6.30 1.04
CA LYS A 628 21.96 7.18 1.55
C LYS A 628 21.01 6.39 2.44
N LEU A 629 20.71 6.94 3.60
CA LEU A 629 19.68 6.41 4.49
C LEU A 629 18.46 7.34 4.47
N THR A 630 17.30 6.77 4.15
CA THR A 630 16.00 7.42 4.26
C THR A 630 15.13 6.61 5.20
N SER A 631 14.92 7.11 6.42
CA SER A 631 14.22 6.37 7.46
C SER A 631 13.53 7.29 8.46
N VAL A 632 12.29 6.96 8.82
CA VAL A 632 11.59 7.57 9.96
C VAL A 632 11.50 6.64 11.18
N VAL A 633 12.31 5.59 11.18
CA VAL A 633 12.41 4.64 12.30
C VAL A 633 13.20 5.30 13.44
N PRO A 634 12.71 5.23 14.70
CA PRO A 634 13.28 6.01 15.81
C PRO A 634 14.66 5.54 16.26
N GLU A 635 15.05 4.29 16.01
CA GLU A 635 16.30 3.75 16.51
C GLU A 635 16.97 2.81 15.50
N LEU A 636 18.28 2.99 15.32
CA LEU A 636 19.18 2.08 14.60
C LEU A 636 20.44 1.85 15.45
N TYR A 637 21.24 0.82 15.14
CA TYR A 637 22.44 0.52 15.92
C TYR A 637 23.67 1.25 15.36
N ASN A 638 24.49 0.62 14.51
CA ASN A 638 25.59 1.31 13.84
C ASN A 638 25.19 1.64 12.39
N VAL A 639 25.44 2.87 11.96
CA VAL A 639 25.24 3.32 10.58
C VAL A 639 26.55 3.87 10.03
N GLU A 640 26.99 3.35 8.89
CA GLU A 640 28.16 3.79 8.13
C GLU A 640 27.73 4.38 6.78
N MET A 641 28.03 5.66 6.58
CA MET A 641 27.78 6.37 5.33
C MET A 641 28.99 6.20 4.40
N ILE A 642 28.77 5.66 3.20
CA ILE A 642 29.80 5.44 2.16
C ILE A 642 29.59 6.28 0.89
N ASN A 643 28.79 7.34 1.00
CA ASN A 643 28.41 8.20 -0.10
C ASN A 643 29.61 8.82 -0.84
N THR A 644 29.53 8.83 -2.16
CA THR A 644 30.48 9.54 -3.03
C THR A 644 30.03 10.97 -3.35
N ASN A 645 28.72 11.21 -3.37
CA ASN A 645 28.11 12.52 -3.57
C ASN A 645 27.58 13.09 -2.25
N ALA A 646 27.29 14.39 -2.24
CA ALA A 646 26.63 15.02 -1.09
C ALA A 646 25.23 14.40 -0.85
N VAL A 647 24.94 14.02 0.38
CA VAL A 647 23.66 13.44 0.80
C VAL A 647 23.09 14.19 2.00
N LEU A 648 21.76 14.18 2.13
CA LEU A 648 21.06 14.71 3.29
C LEU A 648 20.38 13.55 4.01
N MET A 649 20.68 13.39 5.29
CA MET A 649 19.95 12.51 6.20
C MET A 649 18.71 13.25 6.69
N ASP A 650 17.62 13.12 5.93
CA ASP A 650 16.27 13.58 6.31
C ASP A 650 15.52 12.46 7.05
N ASN A 651 16.17 11.95 8.09
CA ASN A 651 15.61 10.90 8.93
C ASN A 651 14.83 11.55 10.07
N TRP A 652 13.63 11.08 10.38
CA TRP A 652 12.90 11.50 11.60
C TRP A 652 13.80 11.37 12.83
N PRO A 653 13.60 12.14 13.93
CA PRO A 653 14.35 11.98 15.17
C PRO A 653 14.80 10.54 15.43
N VAL A 654 16.11 10.33 15.31
CA VAL A 654 16.71 8.99 15.26
C VAL A 654 17.87 8.88 16.24
N GLU A 655 17.90 7.74 16.93
CA GLU A 655 18.98 7.36 17.83
C GLU A 655 19.89 6.31 17.19
N PHE A 656 21.20 6.57 17.24
CA PHE A 656 22.25 5.64 16.81
C PHE A 656 23.11 5.22 17.99
N ASN A 657 23.65 4.00 17.94
CA ASN A 657 24.84 3.69 18.71
C ASN A 657 26.07 4.37 18.09
N LYS A 658 26.31 4.18 16.79
CA LYS A 658 27.40 4.87 16.07
C LYS A 658 26.96 5.41 14.73
N LEU A 659 27.41 6.62 14.42
CA LEU A 659 27.44 7.16 13.06
C LEU A 659 28.89 7.15 12.57
N ILE A 660 29.15 6.47 11.46
CA ILE A 660 30.47 6.31 10.86
C ILE A 660 30.44 6.96 9.48
N LEU A 661 31.42 7.80 9.17
CA LEU A 661 31.54 8.49 7.90
C LEU A 661 32.76 7.93 7.17
N SER A 662 32.50 7.13 6.14
CA SER A 662 33.51 6.47 5.30
C SER A 662 33.46 6.92 3.83
N GLY A 663 32.50 7.78 3.48
CA GLY A 663 32.30 8.32 2.13
C GLY A 663 33.03 9.65 1.89
N ALA A 664 33.39 9.93 0.64
CA ALA A 664 34.04 11.17 0.24
C ALA A 664 33.05 12.34 0.04
N GLY A 665 31.75 12.05 -0.09
CA GLY A 665 30.71 13.07 -0.18
C GLY A 665 30.34 13.64 1.19
N SER A 666 29.85 14.88 1.23
CA SER A 666 29.36 15.46 2.48
C SER A 666 28.05 14.82 2.92
N VAL A 667 27.87 14.64 4.23
CA VAL A 667 26.64 14.17 4.85
C VAL A 667 26.01 15.32 5.60
N GLY A 668 24.80 15.72 5.23
CA GLY A 668 24.02 16.74 5.94
C GLY A 668 23.01 16.11 6.90
N THR A 669 22.66 16.79 7.99
CA THR A 669 21.51 16.43 8.85
C THR A 669 20.31 17.34 8.57
N ALA A 670 19.10 16.87 8.83
CA ALA A 670 17.87 17.66 8.64
C ALA A 670 16.80 17.47 9.74
N GLN A 671 17.10 16.73 10.81
CA GLN A 671 16.22 16.52 11.95
C GLN A 671 17.06 16.31 13.22
N ASP A 672 16.40 16.18 14.37
CA ASP A 672 17.07 15.88 15.64
C ASP A 672 17.78 14.52 15.57
N MET A 673 18.99 14.44 16.12
CA MET A 673 19.80 13.22 16.12
C MET A 673 20.47 13.02 17.47
N THR A 674 20.39 11.80 17.99
CA THR A 674 21.17 11.38 19.17
C THR A 674 22.04 10.20 18.81
N LEU A 675 23.30 10.21 19.22
CA LEU A 675 24.22 9.10 18.98
C LEU A 675 25.13 8.85 20.19
N ASN A 676 25.68 7.64 20.33
CA ASN A 676 26.75 7.41 21.30
C ASN A 676 28.09 7.91 20.73
N ASP A 677 28.60 7.32 19.63
CA ASP A 677 29.88 7.75 19.06
C ASP A 677 29.77 8.21 17.61
N LEU A 678 30.49 9.28 17.27
CA LEU A 678 30.65 9.78 15.90
C LEU A 678 32.05 9.43 15.41
N VAL A 679 32.16 8.84 14.22
CA VAL A 679 33.43 8.38 13.66
C VAL A 679 33.64 8.95 12.25
N PHE A 680 34.74 9.66 12.04
CA PHE A 680 35.26 10.03 10.74
C PHE A 680 36.32 9.00 10.34
N ASN A 681 35.96 8.08 9.45
CA ASN A 681 36.75 6.89 9.17
C ASN A 681 37.76 7.07 8.02
N VAL A 682 37.53 8.04 7.14
CA VAL A 682 38.43 8.35 6.02
C VAL A 682 38.74 9.84 5.93
N ASP A 683 39.84 10.16 5.24
CA ASP A 683 40.31 11.53 4.98
C ASP A 683 39.23 12.40 4.31
N ASP A 684 39.24 13.70 4.60
CA ASP A 684 38.35 14.74 4.03
C ASP A 684 36.83 14.43 4.11
N THR A 685 36.40 13.51 4.98
CA THR A 685 34.97 13.27 5.27
C THR A 685 34.30 14.50 5.86
N GLU A 686 33.12 14.88 5.38
CA GLU A 686 32.41 16.10 5.83
C GLU A 686 31.04 15.76 6.42
N LEU A 687 30.79 16.20 7.66
CA LEU A 687 29.46 16.22 8.31
C LEU A 687 28.98 17.68 8.44
N GLN A 688 27.78 17.94 7.94
CA GLN A 688 27.10 19.23 8.00
C GLN A 688 25.87 19.16 8.90
N LEU A 689 25.89 19.88 10.02
CA LEU A 689 24.81 19.93 10.98
C LEU A 689 23.80 21.03 10.63
N ASN A 690 22.52 20.71 10.74
CA ASN A 690 21.46 21.70 10.64
C ASN A 690 21.37 22.58 11.89
N THR A 691 21.24 23.90 11.71
CA THR A 691 21.15 24.85 12.83
C THR A 691 19.78 24.89 13.51
N GLY A 692 18.76 24.25 12.93
CA GLY A 692 17.38 24.25 13.44
C GLY A 692 16.99 23.02 14.25
N PHE A 693 17.90 22.05 14.42
CA PHE A 693 17.63 20.76 15.03
C PHE A 693 18.73 20.36 16.02
N ASP A 694 18.37 19.54 17.01
CA ASP A 694 19.27 19.13 18.08
C ASP A 694 20.21 18.02 17.62
N PHE A 695 21.51 18.16 17.90
CA PHE A 695 22.51 17.12 17.62
C PHE A 695 23.23 16.72 18.91
N LYS A 696 22.98 15.50 19.40
CA LYS A 696 23.45 15.04 20.71
C LYS A 696 24.41 13.86 20.62
N ILE A 697 25.53 13.95 21.34
CA ILE A 697 26.58 12.91 21.38
C ILE A 697 26.82 12.46 22.83
N ASN A 698 26.41 11.23 23.17
CA ASN A 698 26.55 10.68 24.52
C ASN A 698 27.95 10.14 24.83
N GLY A 699 28.72 9.76 23.80
CA GLY A 699 30.07 9.21 23.88
C GLY A 699 31.12 10.23 23.46
N GLY A 700 31.91 9.89 22.44
CA GLY A 700 32.98 10.73 21.89
C GLY A 700 32.95 10.87 20.36
N ILE A 701 33.93 11.62 19.84
CA ILE A 701 34.17 11.75 18.41
C ILE A 701 35.55 11.15 18.11
N GLN A 702 35.62 10.28 17.11
CA GLN A 702 36.88 9.72 16.66
C GLN A 702 37.11 10.07 15.19
N SER A 703 38.33 10.48 14.87
CA SER A 703 38.78 10.75 13.50
C SER A 703 40.03 9.95 13.21
N PHE A 704 39.95 9.14 12.17
CA PHE A 704 41.08 8.39 11.60
C PHE A 704 41.74 9.13 10.43
N ALA A 705 41.27 10.34 10.11
CA ALA A 705 41.79 11.16 9.04
C ALA A 705 43.26 11.58 9.26
N ASP A 706 44.02 11.66 8.18
CA ASP A 706 45.39 12.18 8.18
C ASP A 706 45.40 13.67 8.54
N LYS A 707 46.45 14.11 9.25
CA LYS A 707 46.64 15.51 9.62
C LYS A 707 46.59 16.47 8.43
N THR A 708 47.01 16.02 7.25
CA THR A 708 47.04 16.83 6.02
C THR A 708 45.69 16.89 5.30
N MET A 709 44.76 16.01 5.64
CA MET A 709 43.42 15.87 5.06
C MET A 709 42.38 15.53 6.16
N PRO A 710 42.25 16.40 7.19
CA PRO A 710 41.41 16.11 8.35
C PRO A 710 39.93 16.04 7.97
N GLY A 711 39.15 15.24 8.71
CA GLY A 711 37.69 15.27 8.60
C GLY A 711 37.13 16.64 8.98
N ILE A 712 35.90 16.94 8.53
CA ILE A 712 35.29 18.25 8.62
C ILE A 712 33.93 18.12 9.33
N LEU A 713 33.75 18.85 10.43
CA LEU A 713 32.48 19.01 11.12
C LEU A 713 32.04 20.46 11.08
N LYS A 714 30.87 20.75 10.51
CA LYS A 714 30.44 22.14 10.33
C LYS A 714 28.95 22.35 10.34
N SER A 715 28.52 23.60 10.45
CA SER A 715 27.14 24.00 10.14
C SER A 715 26.84 23.91 8.64
N ASN A 716 25.60 23.57 8.31
CA ASN A 716 25.07 23.67 6.94
C ASN A 716 24.63 25.09 6.56
N THR A 717 24.59 26.02 7.53
CA THR A 717 24.19 27.42 7.33
C THR A 717 25.39 28.35 7.60
N PRO A 718 26.09 28.82 6.56
CA PRO A 718 27.31 29.61 6.73
C PRO A 718 27.13 30.81 7.66
N GLY A 719 28.03 30.94 8.64
CA GLY A 719 28.04 32.02 9.63
C GLY A 719 27.01 31.87 10.76
N THR A 720 26.29 30.74 10.82
CA THR A 720 25.36 30.42 11.90
C THR A 720 25.79 29.13 12.55
N ARG A 721 26.01 29.15 13.87
CA ARG A 721 26.49 27.97 14.59
C ARG A 721 25.42 26.90 14.71
N ALA A 722 25.81 25.65 14.46
CA ALA A 722 25.01 24.48 14.79
C ALA A 722 25.40 23.97 16.19
N GLU A 723 24.41 23.56 16.97
CA GLU A 723 24.59 23.14 18.35
C GLU A 723 24.97 21.65 18.45
N ILE A 724 25.93 21.34 19.32
CA ILE A 724 26.21 19.97 19.78
C ILE A 724 26.07 19.93 21.30
N ASP A 725 25.24 19.01 21.79
CA ASP A 725 24.95 18.84 23.23
C ASP A 725 25.30 17.42 23.73
N LYS A 726 25.46 17.32 25.05
CA LYS A 726 25.54 16.11 25.87
C LYS A 726 24.99 16.41 27.26
N ASP A 727 24.05 15.57 27.74
CA ASP A 727 23.41 15.77 29.04
C ASP A 727 24.42 15.95 30.20
N ILE A 728 25.39 15.05 30.30
CA ILE A 728 26.39 15.02 31.38
C ILE A 728 27.76 14.63 30.83
N GLY A 729 28.77 15.40 31.23
CA GLY A 729 30.17 15.07 31.04
C GLY A 729 30.79 15.67 29.78
N ASN A 730 31.98 15.18 29.43
CA ASN A 730 32.81 15.75 28.37
C ASN A 730 32.58 15.03 27.04
N ILE A 731 32.78 15.74 25.93
CA ILE A 731 32.94 15.15 24.60
C ILE A 731 34.43 15.20 24.24
N CYS A 732 35.01 14.02 24.03
CA CYS A 732 36.40 13.90 23.63
C CYS A 732 36.53 13.62 22.14
N VAL A 733 37.34 14.45 21.49
CA VAL A 733 37.66 14.29 20.07
C VAL A 733 39.05 13.71 19.94
N GLU A 734 39.13 12.49 19.44
CA GLU A 734 40.39 11.80 19.14
C GLU A 734 40.71 11.93 17.65
N GLY A 735 41.92 12.39 17.31
CA GLY A 735 42.35 12.56 15.91
C GLY A 735 42.14 13.97 15.36
N TYR A 736 42.39 14.14 14.06
CA TYR A 736 42.41 15.44 13.39
C TYR A 736 41.04 15.77 12.79
N LEU A 737 40.46 16.91 13.18
CA LEU A 737 39.18 17.41 12.66
C LEU A 737 39.19 18.93 12.51
N ASN A 738 38.61 19.41 11.41
CA ASN A 738 38.33 20.81 11.17
C ASN A 738 36.92 21.14 11.64
N PHE A 739 36.78 22.24 12.37
CA PHE A 739 35.48 22.74 12.85
C PHE A 739 35.14 24.07 12.19
N VAL A 740 33.89 24.25 11.75
CA VAL A 740 33.36 25.52 11.23
C VAL A 740 31.93 25.74 11.72
N ASP A 741 31.65 26.87 12.33
CA ASP A 741 30.33 27.27 12.79
C ASP A 741 29.70 26.20 13.73
N ILE A 742 30.43 25.72 14.75
CA ILE A 742 29.90 24.79 15.77
C ILE A 742 29.84 25.45 17.15
N GLU A 743 28.76 25.22 17.89
CA GLU A 743 28.62 25.61 19.30
C GLU A 743 28.43 24.36 20.17
N ALA A 744 29.39 24.06 21.04
CA ALA A 744 29.23 23.01 22.04
C ALA A 744 28.52 23.58 23.27
N VAL A 745 27.29 23.14 23.53
CA VAL A 745 26.47 23.55 24.67
C VAL A 745 26.32 22.35 25.57
N LEU A 746 27.24 22.17 26.51
CA LEU A 746 27.22 21.01 27.41
C LEU A 746 27.70 21.39 28.81
N THR A 747 27.35 20.59 29.81
CA THR A 747 27.71 20.84 31.21
C THR A 747 29.19 20.62 31.52
N GLY A 748 29.88 19.77 30.73
CA GLY A 748 31.33 19.52 30.82
C GLY A 748 32.16 20.39 29.87
N THR A 749 33.14 19.78 29.19
CA THR A 749 33.94 20.43 28.12
C THR A 749 33.95 19.58 26.85
N MET A 750 33.85 20.21 25.67
CA MET A 750 34.24 19.58 24.41
C MET A 750 35.72 19.88 24.16
N HIS A 751 36.55 18.85 24.09
CA HIS A 751 38.00 19.00 23.93
C HIS A 751 38.49 18.29 22.65
N ALA A 752 39.03 19.08 21.74
CA ALA A 752 39.60 18.65 20.47
C ALA A 752 41.09 19.02 20.38
N PRO A 753 41.98 18.24 21.03
CA PRO A 753 43.39 18.60 21.14
C PRO A 753 44.07 18.76 19.76
N PHE A 754 43.73 17.92 18.80
CA PHE A 754 44.26 17.99 17.44
C PHE A 754 43.27 18.57 16.41
N GLY A 755 42.20 19.21 16.89
CA GLY A 755 41.26 19.90 16.03
C GLY A 755 41.72 21.31 15.65
N ASP A 756 41.28 21.78 14.48
CA ASP A 756 41.55 23.13 13.98
C ASP A 756 40.26 23.94 13.88
N ASP A 757 40.27 25.15 14.45
CA ASP A 757 39.24 26.18 14.29
C ASP A 757 39.55 27.00 13.03
N ILE A 758 38.87 26.69 11.93
CA ILE A 758 39.30 27.13 10.58
C ILE A 758 39.14 28.64 10.37
N ASP A 759 38.06 29.24 10.89
CA ASP A 759 37.72 30.65 10.68
C ASP A 759 37.41 31.41 11.99
N GLY A 760 37.58 30.77 13.15
CA GLY A 760 37.33 31.39 14.46
C GLY A 760 35.85 31.50 14.81
N SER A 761 34.98 30.78 14.09
CA SER A 761 33.52 30.82 14.27
C SER A 761 33.00 29.93 15.39
N ASN A 762 33.81 29.00 15.89
CA ASN A 762 33.39 27.98 16.85
C ASN A 762 33.28 28.52 18.29
N LEU A 763 32.40 27.93 19.12
CA LEU A 763 32.22 28.29 20.52
C LEU A 763 32.08 27.04 21.41
N GLY A 764 32.60 27.09 22.64
CA GLY A 764 32.49 25.99 23.61
C GLY A 764 33.45 24.81 23.38
N ILE A 765 34.33 24.90 22.37
CA ILE A 765 35.31 23.85 22.03
C ILE A 765 36.72 24.29 22.45
N THR A 766 37.46 23.41 23.12
CA THR A 766 38.86 23.65 23.50
C THR A 766 39.81 23.04 22.47
N PHE A 767 40.62 23.89 21.83
CA PHE A 767 41.70 23.51 20.91
C PHE A 767 43.06 23.86 21.53
N ASP A 768 43.95 22.87 21.70
CA ASP A 768 45.24 23.07 22.39
C ASP A 768 46.48 22.62 21.59
N GLY A 769 46.28 22.12 20.37
CA GLY A 769 47.34 21.65 19.47
C GLY A 769 48.03 20.37 19.96
N GLY A 770 47.39 19.58 20.81
CA GLY A 770 47.94 18.38 21.44
C GLY A 770 48.86 18.73 22.60
N SER A 771 48.39 19.63 23.49
CA SER A 771 49.20 20.22 24.55
C SER A 771 50.10 19.20 25.25
N THR A 772 51.39 19.54 25.32
CA THR A 772 52.37 18.76 26.09
C THR A 772 52.49 19.24 27.53
N SER A 773 51.53 20.06 28.01
CA SER A 773 51.52 20.64 29.35
C SER A 773 51.95 19.61 30.37
N PRO A 774 52.99 19.89 31.17
CA PRO A 774 53.44 18.93 32.14
C PRO A 774 52.42 18.78 33.27
N ASP A 775 51.53 19.75 33.47
CA ASP A 775 50.55 19.77 34.55
C ASP A 775 49.36 18.85 34.23
N LEU A 776 48.70 18.34 35.27
CA LEU A 776 47.51 17.52 35.14
C LEU A 776 46.35 18.07 35.95
N PHE A 777 45.17 18.04 35.36
CA PHE A 777 43.89 18.45 35.91
C PHE A 777 43.06 17.20 36.16
N TRP A 778 42.46 17.07 37.33
CA TRP A 778 41.53 15.98 37.57
C TRP A 778 40.28 16.17 36.72
N ILE A 779 39.78 15.09 36.13
CA ILE A 779 38.54 15.07 35.33
C ILE A 779 37.60 13.93 35.76
N GLY A 780 38.09 12.99 36.56
CA GLY A 780 37.32 11.81 37.00
C GLY A 780 36.83 10.92 35.85
N GLY A 781 35.72 10.23 36.08
CA GLY A 781 34.96 9.51 35.04
C GLY A 781 35.25 8.01 34.89
N THR A 782 36.50 7.55 35.05
CA THR A 782 36.81 6.10 34.96
C THR A 782 36.54 5.39 36.28
N ASP A 783 37.04 5.98 37.36
CA ASP A 783 36.82 5.59 38.75
C ASP A 783 37.19 6.78 39.65
N ASN A 784 37.17 6.60 40.96
CA ASN A 784 37.61 7.62 41.93
C ASN A 784 39.06 7.42 42.38
N ASN A 785 39.88 6.67 41.65
CA ASN A 785 41.24 6.34 42.08
C ASN A 785 42.25 7.36 41.54
N TRP A 786 43.07 7.90 42.44
CA TRP A 786 44.08 8.90 42.11
C TRP A 786 45.08 8.44 41.05
N ASN A 787 45.48 7.17 41.08
CA ASN A 787 46.52 6.64 40.19
C ASN A 787 45.98 6.17 38.83
N THR A 788 44.66 6.19 38.62
CA THR A 788 44.07 5.88 37.32
C THR A 788 44.39 7.03 36.38
N ILE A 789 45.27 6.75 35.42
CA ILE A 789 45.81 7.75 34.47
C ILE A 789 44.66 8.45 33.72
N ASN A 790 43.60 7.72 33.38
CA ASN A 790 42.47 8.25 32.63
C ASN A 790 41.58 9.25 33.40
N ASN A 791 41.76 9.39 34.72
CA ASN A 791 41.06 10.42 35.51
C ASN A 791 41.76 11.79 35.48
N TRP A 792 42.86 11.92 34.73
CA TRP A 792 43.63 13.14 34.62
C TRP A 792 43.68 13.63 33.17
N SER A 793 43.56 14.93 32.95
CA SER A 793 43.71 15.61 31.67
C SER A 793 44.89 16.60 31.72
N ARG A 794 45.43 16.99 30.57
CA ARG A 794 46.46 18.05 30.47
C ARG A 794 45.87 19.46 30.41
N VAL A 795 44.56 19.54 30.25
CA VAL A 795 43.77 20.77 30.24
C VAL A 795 42.57 20.62 31.17
N THR A 796 42.13 21.71 31.77
CA THR A 796 40.94 21.75 32.64
C THR A 796 39.72 21.15 31.93
N GLY A 797 39.03 20.19 32.58
CA GLY A 797 37.84 19.51 32.01
C GLY A 797 38.08 18.68 30.75
N GLY A 798 39.32 18.56 30.26
CA GLY A 798 39.60 17.98 28.95
C GLY A 798 39.60 16.45 28.90
N CYS A 799 40.28 15.92 27.89
CA CYS A 799 40.32 14.49 27.62
C CYS A 799 41.38 13.75 28.44
N PRO A 800 41.17 12.45 28.69
CA PRO A 800 42.14 11.61 29.38
C PRO A 800 43.57 11.76 28.83
N SER A 801 44.51 11.99 29.74
CA SER A 801 45.94 12.06 29.48
C SER A 801 46.56 10.68 29.58
N THR A 802 47.73 10.47 28.96
CA THR A 802 48.56 9.27 29.13
C THR A 802 49.63 9.41 30.22
N LYS A 803 49.71 10.57 30.89
CA LYS A 803 50.77 10.88 31.86
C LYS A 803 50.42 10.38 33.26
N ASN A 804 51.39 9.76 33.94
CA ASN A 804 51.22 9.33 35.31
C ASN A 804 51.22 10.53 36.29
N PRO A 805 50.20 10.67 37.16
CA PRO A 805 50.09 11.77 38.11
C PRO A 805 51.25 11.87 39.10
N THR A 806 51.86 10.73 39.48
CA THR A 806 53.02 10.71 40.40
C THR A 806 54.25 11.45 39.87
N THR A 807 54.32 11.66 38.55
CA THR A 807 55.45 12.33 37.87
C THR A 807 55.09 13.72 37.35
N SER A 808 53.84 14.17 37.55
CA SER A 808 53.41 15.51 37.14
C SER A 808 53.98 16.56 38.11
N PRO A 809 54.57 17.67 37.64
CA PRO A 809 55.01 18.74 38.53
C PRO A 809 53.84 19.40 39.26
N ASN A 810 52.70 19.58 38.60
CA ASN A 810 51.49 20.14 39.21
C ASN A 810 50.29 19.23 38.95
N LEU A 811 49.48 19.02 39.98
CA LEU A 811 48.22 18.29 39.99
C LEU A 811 47.14 19.27 40.44
N VAL A 812 46.10 19.43 39.64
CA VAL A 812 45.16 20.54 39.76
C VAL A 812 43.73 20.02 39.88
N PHE A 813 43.00 20.54 40.87
CA PHE A 813 41.57 20.35 41.07
C PHE A 813 40.88 21.70 40.93
N ASP A 814 40.11 21.89 39.87
CA ASP A 814 39.43 23.14 39.54
C ASP A 814 37.92 22.93 39.33
N GLY A 815 37.23 23.97 38.86
CA GLY A 815 35.78 23.96 38.68
C GLY A 815 35.27 22.94 37.63
N ASN A 816 36.13 22.42 36.76
CA ASN A 816 35.76 21.40 35.76
C ASN A 816 36.17 19.99 36.20
N SER A 817 36.70 19.83 37.42
CA SER A 817 37.19 18.55 37.91
C SER A 817 36.08 17.61 38.41
N PHE A 818 34.88 18.11 38.65
CA PHE A 818 33.80 17.33 39.25
C PHE A 818 32.45 17.67 38.64
N THR A 819 31.67 16.63 38.34
CA THR A 819 30.33 16.72 37.74
C THR A 819 29.24 16.05 38.60
N ASP A 820 29.59 15.46 39.74
CA ASP A 820 28.69 14.82 40.73
C ASP A 820 28.90 15.44 42.13
N PRO A 821 27.86 15.58 42.98
CA PRO A 821 27.99 16.08 44.35
C PRO A 821 28.86 15.24 45.30
N THR A 822 29.24 14.00 44.96
CA THR A 822 30.08 13.13 45.82
C THR A 822 31.57 13.16 45.42
N ASN A 823 32.26 14.23 45.80
CA ASN A 823 33.68 14.46 45.48
C ASN A 823 34.63 13.70 46.44
N THR A 824 34.77 12.37 46.30
CA THR A 824 35.78 11.60 47.06
C THR A 824 36.79 10.96 46.12
N ILE A 825 38.08 11.14 46.39
CA ILE A 825 39.19 10.55 45.63
C ILE A 825 39.99 9.63 46.54
N ASN A 826 40.20 8.40 46.09
CA ASN A 826 40.90 7.37 46.84
C ASN A 826 42.37 7.28 46.41
N LEU A 827 43.28 7.42 47.37
CA LEU A 827 44.69 7.11 47.16
C LEU A 827 44.95 5.60 47.26
N SER A 828 46.12 5.16 46.78
CA SER A 828 46.52 3.75 46.85
C SER A 828 46.73 3.29 48.29
N ALA A 829 46.55 1.98 48.55
CA ALA A 829 46.97 1.32 49.79
C ALA A 829 48.50 1.32 49.99
N SER A 830 49.29 1.71 48.98
CA SER A 830 50.72 2.01 49.08
C SER A 830 50.98 3.50 49.31
N THR A 831 52.19 3.86 49.76
CA THR A 831 52.61 5.27 49.83
C THR A 831 52.41 5.95 48.46
N THR A 832 51.63 7.02 48.42
CA THR A 832 51.40 7.85 47.24
C THR A 832 52.26 9.10 47.32
N VAL A 833 53.10 9.32 46.30
CA VAL A 833 53.92 10.53 46.15
C VAL A 833 53.31 11.44 45.09
N ALA A 834 53.33 12.74 45.36
CA ALA A 834 52.87 13.78 44.43
C ALA A 834 53.83 14.97 44.49
N ASN A 835 53.89 15.78 43.44
CA ASN A 835 54.64 17.04 43.51
C ASN A 835 53.76 18.14 44.11
N ASN A 836 53.39 19.15 43.33
CA ASN A 836 52.55 20.24 43.81
C ASN A 836 51.09 19.90 43.56
N VAL A 837 50.24 20.01 44.57
CA VAL A 837 48.80 19.81 44.43
C VAL A 837 48.08 21.13 44.68
N PHE A 838 47.20 21.50 43.75
CA PHE A 838 46.45 22.74 43.76
C PHE A 838 44.95 22.47 43.81
N PHE A 839 44.25 23.18 44.69
CA PHE A 839 42.81 23.16 44.83
C PHE A 839 42.26 24.57 44.55
N TYR A 840 41.61 24.69 43.40
CA TYR A 840 40.90 25.88 42.92
C TYR A 840 39.38 25.69 42.92
N ASN A 841 38.89 24.45 43.08
CA ASN A 841 37.46 24.15 43.09
C ASN A 841 36.75 24.80 44.28
N THR A 842 35.48 25.18 44.13
CA THR A 842 34.62 25.71 45.19
C THR A 842 33.84 24.64 45.93
N GLU A 843 33.67 23.45 45.33
CA GLU A 843 32.95 22.34 45.97
C GLU A 843 33.83 21.58 46.97
N PRO A 844 33.27 21.09 48.10
CA PRO A 844 34.02 20.26 49.04
C PRO A 844 34.54 18.99 48.38
N LEU A 845 35.83 18.72 48.55
CA LEU A 845 36.53 17.54 48.03
C LEU A 845 37.16 16.77 49.18
N THR A 846 36.98 15.46 49.20
CA THR A 846 37.62 14.55 50.16
C THR A 846 38.68 13.70 49.45
N ILE A 847 39.89 13.66 49.99
CA ILE A 847 40.96 12.74 49.59
C ILE A 847 41.13 11.72 50.71
N ASP A 848 40.80 10.46 50.42
CA ASP A 848 41.00 9.33 51.31
C ASP A 848 42.42 8.77 51.17
N ILE A 849 43.12 8.68 52.30
CA ILE A 849 44.52 8.34 52.43
C ILE A 849 44.65 7.02 53.23
N PRO A 850 44.44 5.85 52.63
CA PRO A 850 44.52 4.58 53.37
C PRO A 850 45.94 4.23 53.88
N ASN A 851 46.97 4.95 53.44
CA ASN A 851 48.36 4.77 53.88
C ASN A 851 49.12 6.11 54.01
N ASN A 852 50.20 6.34 53.26
CA ASN A 852 50.99 7.57 53.35
C ASN A 852 50.78 8.43 52.09
N PHE A 853 50.47 9.72 52.25
CA PHE A 853 50.49 10.69 51.17
C PHE A 853 51.62 11.71 51.37
N MET A 854 52.52 11.80 50.40
CA MET A 854 53.73 12.63 50.48
C MET A 854 53.80 13.62 49.31
N PRO A 855 53.01 14.71 49.34
CA PRO A 855 53.10 15.78 48.35
C PRO A 855 54.30 16.72 48.63
N THR A 856 54.90 17.27 47.58
CA THR A 856 55.93 18.33 47.71
C THR A 856 55.32 19.63 48.25
N SER A 857 54.14 20.00 47.77
CA SER A 857 53.38 21.14 48.31
C SER A 857 51.87 20.95 48.16
N ILE A 858 51.11 21.63 49.03
CA ILE A 858 49.65 21.70 48.96
C ILE A 858 49.25 23.18 48.90
N ASN A 859 48.46 23.56 47.90
CA ASN A 859 48.00 24.93 47.71
C ASN A 859 46.47 24.92 47.58
N ILE A 860 45.78 25.49 48.56
CA ILE A 860 44.32 25.60 48.58
C ILE A 860 43.97 27.06 48.34
N VAL A 861 43.64 27.35 47.09
CA VAL A 861 43.37 28.70 46.59
C VAL A 861 41.88 29.05 46.75
N GLY A 862 41.00 28.05 46.71
CA GLY A 862 39.57 28.17 47.00
C GLY A 862 38.94 26.83 47.40
N GLY A 863 37.77 26.90 48.08
CA GLY A 863 36.95 25.75 48.46
C GLY A 863 37.47 24.90 49.63
N ASP A 864 36.80 23.77 49.87
CA ASP A 864 37.08 22.88 51.00
C ASP A 864 37.86 21.64 50.52
N ALA A 865 39.15 21.54 50.91
CA ALA A 865 39.95 20.34 50.70
C ALA A 865 40.05 19.55 52.02
N ARG A 866 39.35 18.43 52.08
CA ARG A 866 39.39 17.48 53.20
C ARG A 866 40.34 16.35 52.88
N PHE A 867 41.23 16.06 53.81
CA PHE A 867 42.08 14.86 53.76
C PHE A 867 41.77 13.99 54.98
N GLU A 868 41.45 12.73 54.74
CA GLU A 868 41.13 11.76 55.79
C GLU A 868 41.95 10.48 55.61
N GLY A 869 42.33 9.82 56.70
CA GLY A 869 43.07 8.55 56.66
C GLY A 869 44.37 8.56 57.46
N HIS A 870 45.38 7.81 57.04
CA HIS A 870 46.51 7.42 57.89
C HIS A 870 47.55 8.54 58.12
N THR A 871 48.50 8.75 57.20
CA THR A 871 49.55 9.77 57.36
C THR A 871 49.66 10.67 56.12
N MET A 872 49.74 11.98 56.34
CA MET A 872 50.05 12.97 55.29
C MET A 872 51.28 13.78 55.68
N GLU A 873 52.33 13.75 54.84
CA GLU A 873 53.58 14.47 55.07
C GLU A 873 53.92 15.35 53.85
N VAL A 874 53.57 16.63 53.95
CA VAL A 874 53.90 17.66 52.97
C VAL A 874 55.37 18.05 53.14
N GLN A 875 56.19 17.75 52.13
CA GLN A 875 57.65 17.92 52.20
C GLN A 875 58.08 19.39 52.18
N GLY A 876 57.25 20.27 51.63
CA GLY A 876 57.47 21.71 51.53
C GLY A 876 56.34 22.51 52.17
N ASN A 877 55.83 23.49 51.45
CA ASN A 877 54.87 24.46 51.97
C ASN A 877 53.42 24.00 51.79
N THR A 878 52.60 24.20 52.82
CA THR A 878 51.14 24.22 52.72
C THR A 878 50.67 25.68 52.65
N HIS A 879 50.00 26.06 51.57
CA HIS A 879 49.49 27.42 51.35
C HIS A 879 47.97 27.44 51.32
N ILE A 880 47.32 28.37 52.04
CA ILE A 880 45.85 28.52 52.02
C ILE A 880 45.45 29.99 51.82
N GLU A 881 44.75 30.29 50.74
CA GLU A 881 44.26 31.64 50.43
C GLU A 881 42.94 31.98 51.15
N SER A 882 42.49 33.24 51.05
CA SER A 882 41.37 33.77 51.85
C SER A 882 40.01 33.09 51.63
N GLY A 883 39.89 32.25 50.59
CA GLY A 883 38.68 31.46 50.29
C GLY A 883 38.86 29.95 50.45
N GLY A 884 40.01 29.49 50.95
CA GLY A 884 40.32 28.07 51.09
C GLY A 884 40.13 27.54 52.51
N VAL A 885 39.64 26.31 52.62
CA VAL A 885 39.54 25.56 53.88
C VAL A 885 40.27 24.23 53.75
N LEU A 886 41.30 24.02 54.56
CA LEU A 886 41.92 22.71 54.74
C LEU A 886 41.24 22.00 55.91
N ILE A 887 40.77 20.77 55.71
CA ILE A 887 40.26 19.92 56.79
C ILE A 887 41.14 18.69 56.87
N THR A 888 41.75 18.44 58.03
CA THR A 888 42.59 17.25 58.23
C THR A 888 41.98 16.35 59.30
N GLU A 889 41.70 15.11 58.91
CA GLU A 889 41.20 14.02 59.76
C GLU A 889 42.15 12.81 59.66
N MET A 890 43.33 12.94 60.27
CA MET A 890 44.39 11.93 60.23
C MET A 890 44.34 11.00 61.44
N ASP A 891 44.48 9.70 61.23
CA ASP A 891 44.66 8.67 62.27
C ASP A 891 46.04 8.73 62.92
N ASN A 892 47.07 9.11 62.15
CA ASN A 892 48.43 9.23 62.64
C ASN A 892 48.85 10.71 62.71
N ILE A 893 49.24 11.33 61.59
CA ILE A 893 49.73 12.71 61.58
C ILE A 893 49.56 13.39 60.23
N PHE A 894 49.17 14.66 60.27
CA PHE A 894 49.42 15.64 59.20
C PHE A 894 50.70 16.41 59.53
N ARG A 895 51.70 16.39 58.66
CA ARG A 895 52.95 17.13 58.84
C ARG A 895 53.20 18.00 57.62
N THR A 896 53.60 19.26 57.84
CA THR A 896 54.04 20.17 56.77
C THR A 896 55.33 20.87 57.17
N PHE A 897 56.22 21.14 56.21
CA PHE A 897 57.48 21.83 56.52
C PHE A 897 57.23 23.28 56.90
N SER A 898 56.51 24.03 56.07
CA SER A 898 56.08 25.40 56.35
C SER A 898 54.57 25.58 56.12
N PHE A 899 53.99 26.65 56.66
CA PHE A 899 52.58 27.00 56.46
C PHE A 899 52.43 28.50 56.16
N SER A 900 51.63 28.88 55.15
CA SER A 900 51.49 30.29 54.73
C SER A 900 50.10 30.59 54.13
N GLY A 901 49.70 31.87 54.08
CA GLY A 901 48.40 32.26 53.52
C GLY A 901 47.85 33.57 54.08
N PRO A 902 47.19 34.43 53.27
CA PRO A 902 46.73 35.74 53.72
C PRO A 902 45.52 35.70 54.66
N SER A 903 44.63 34.68 54.61
CA SER A 903 43.44 34.53 55.49
C SER A 903 42.71 33.16 55.40
N GLY A 904 43.36 32.07 54.98
CA GLY A 904 42.72 30.75 54.85
C GLY A 904 42.40 30.07 56.20
N ILE A 905 41.50 29.08 56.18
CA ILE A 905 41.10 28.32 57.39
C ILE A 905 41.73 26.93 57.35
N TRP A 906 42.31 26.51 58.47
CA TRP A 906 42.69 25.11 58.67
C TRP A 906 41.96 24.53 59.88
N ILE A 907 41.20 23.46 59.65
CA ILE A 907 40.44 22.72 60.64
C ILE A 907 41.10 21.36 60.87
N VAL A 908 41.65 21.17 62.07
CA VAL A 908 42.13 19.86 62.52
C VAL A 908 41.00 19.20 63.31
N ARG A 909 40.47 18.06 62.82
CA ARG A 909 39.36 17.36 63.46
C ARG A 909 39.79 16.70 64.78
N SER A 910 38.81 16.44 65.64
CA SER A 910 39.06 15.83 66.96
C SER A 910 39.65 14.43 66.79
N GLY A 911 40.79 14.17 67.43
CA GLY A 911 41.52 12.90 67.31
C GLY A 911 42.72 12.96 66.37
N SER A 912 42.83 13.98 65.52
CA SER A 912 43.95 14.13 64.59
C SER A 912 45.13 14.89 65.18
N SER A 913 46.34 14.53 64.74
CA SER A 913 47.57 15.26 65.09
C SER A 913 48.11 16.03 63.88
N ALA A 914 48.60 17.25 64.11
CA ALA A 914 49.14 18.11 63.08
C ALA A 914 50.44 18.77 63.54
N THR A 915 51.44 18.91 62.66
CA THR A 915 52.74 19.51 62.99
C THR A 915 53.29 20.36 61.85
N ILE A 916 53.74 21.57 62.17
CA ILE A 916 54.52 22.44 61.28
C ILE A 916 55.97 22.39 61.76
N ILE A 917 56.92 22.09 60.86
CA ILE A 917 58.33 21.85 61.23
C ILE A 917 59.13 23.16 61.36
N ASP A 918 58.91 24.11 60.45
CA ASP A 918 59.53 25.45 60.42
C ASP A 918 58.40 26.51 60.53
N PRO A 919 58.03 26.91 61.77
CA PRO A 919 56.82 27.68 62.06
C PRO A 919 56.84 29.15 61.62
#